data_AF-Q2RUL8-F1
#
_entry.id   AF-Q2RUL8-F1
#
_cell.length_a   1.000
_cell.length_b   1.000
_cell.length_c   1.000
_cell.angle_alpha   90.00
_cell.angle_beta   90.00
_cell.angle_gamma   90.00
#
_symmetry.space_group_name_H-M   'P 1'
#
loop_
_entity.id
_entity.type
_entity.pdbx_description
1 polymer ?
#
loop_
_entity_poly.entity_id
_entity_poly.type
_entity_poly.pdbx_seq_one_letter_code
_entity_poly.pdbx_strand_id
1 'polypeptide(L)'
;MIYFENYLFEEGLMIVGDHQDKTLFYFFPVAPRLALHPDGLPAFLFLKYADDPQSLPPGVEGGGGFLAFDCDLRVDADRLSDAAKAVKKKRDLDQTPRLVPIDYRRGGVRLMILDLDTSPPPPPAPADGSLPVKSSIVAPPGQRFVERASFSATPSLFGDNRATFNVELSKRGATLVEETLDMASSLVGIVYDLTFVGLKPGFNVTLKVDWKRVQHDIDERFQASFLFASVDIESFVSELIDNRVIEFEVVRFAAGSDDAALNDRTDEAAQFVKEMITDTFFEPSLNPSGAISDRWWEQVGSFAKSMRPTFAGYTKRDMTRIDTKSLDVSFREITAVERRILPQGHLQGLAGVLAGHPRDLFIRSVRLDDDFFKTVAVEVTVGGSFEALGFTGATIAFDYAGDAKALTFDKPNAPQSVKWFFDPPSGRSYRYRVEFFPGPDMPDGLESGFTSDWLVSNETRITLDPIRFFQPATVGFRLLDDEVLTRFPTIEIEASHENPAGGPARRKTLMLRPDQKTPSWRFLPFTPGEAEVTTRLRFLRANGTGLEIGPLVSRSDTVLIADPQPLRLEVEIIPSVDWTSLRQIIVDLRYEDAENGLRHAGKATFTEKTDVSSAWVIPIADADKRHYSYRVTFLAKTGAVRQWPFVSTDDERVFVTEDFLRETIVAVSSRGKSFDEAGIARIEVQFQYDPGAGQPVVTQDNTLSSRDATGEFRFTQTDPARPRYRYGVTFVGTDGSRRFEPDRESDSTKLVFSIV
;
A
#
# COMPACT_ATOMS: atom_id res chain seq x y z
N MET A 1 -66.66 15.80 19.88
CA MET A 1 -66.01 14.46 19.87
C MET A 1 -66.79 13.56 18.92
N ILE A 2 -66.12 12.70 18.15
CA ILE A 2 -66.70 11.98 17.01
C ILE A 2 -67.61 10.83 17.49
N TYR A 3 -68.80 10.66 16.91
CA TYR A 3 -69.71 9.54 17.22
C TYR A 3 -69.60 8.45 16.13
N PHE A 4 -69.35 7.19 16.51
CA PHE A 4 -69.08 6.12 15.51
C PHE A 4 -70.29 5.65 14.69
N GLU A 5 -71.51 6.09 14.99
CA GLU A 5 -72.69 5.73 14.21
C GLU A 5 -72.95 6.72 13.05
N ASN A 6 -73.28 6.15 11.88
CA ASN A 6 -73.68 6.85 10.66
C ASN A 6 -72.57 7.68 10.00
N TYR A 7 -71.52 7.03 9.52
CA TYR A 7 -70.59 7.66 8.57
C TYR A 7 -71.27 7.90 7.22
N LEU A 8 -70.93 9.01 6.59
CA LEU A 8 -71.28 9.34 5.22
C LEU A 8 -70.03 9.23 4.35
N PHE A 9 -70.24 8.94 3.07
CA PHE A 9 -69.17 8.94 2.09
C PHE A 9 -69.57 9.87 0.95
N GLU A 10 -69.03 11.09 0.97
CA GLU A 10 -69.34 12.14 -0.02
C GLU A 10 -68.04 12.67 -0.62
N GLU A 11 -68.03 12.92 -1.93
CA GLU A 11 -66.84 13.42 -2.64
C GLU A 11 -65.57 12.60 -2.33
N GLY A 12 -65.69 11.30 -2.09
CA GLY A 12 -64.56 10.42 -1.74
C GLY A 12 -64.00 10.61 -0.32
N LEU A 13 -64.67 11.37 0.55
CA LEU A 13 -64.32 11.60 1.95
C LEU A 13 -65.25 10.80 2.86
N MET A 14 -64.68 10.13 3.86
CA MET A 14 -65.46 9.61 4.97
C MET A 14 -65.76 10.76 5.93
N ILE A 15 -67.04 10.98 6.25
CA ILE A 15 -67.51 12.12 7.05
C ILE A 15 -68.38 11.62 8.21
N VAL A 16 -68.14 12.13 9.41
CA VAL A 16 -68.82 11.68 10.64
C VAL A 16 -69.26 12.89 11.46
N GLY A 17 -70.47 12.85 12.02
CA GLY A 17 -71.02 13.96 12.80
C GLY A 17 -70.38 14.11 14.18
N ASP A 18 -70.42 15.33 14.73
CA ASP A 18 -70.12 15.56 16.14
C ASP A 18 -71.25 15.04 17.05
N HIS A 19 -70.88 14.56 18.23
CA HIS A 19 -71.82 14.04 19.23
C HIS A 19 -72.80 15.07 19.83
N GLN A 20 -72.47 16.36 19.80
CA GLN A 20 -73.23 17.44 20.45
C GLN A 20 -73.71 18.48 19.42
N ASP A 21 -72.84 18.88 18.49
CA ASP A 21 -73.17 19.88 17.47
C ASP A 21 -73.67 19.20 16.18
N LYS A 22 -74.98 19.32 15.92
CA LYS A 22 -75.64 18.76 14.72
C LYS A 22 -75.15 19.34 13.40
N THR A 23 -74.40 20.44 13.44
CA THR A 23 -73.90 21.17 12.27
C THR A 23 -72.39 21.09 12.13
N LEU A 24 -71.71 20.35 13.02
CA LEU A 24 -70.28 20.07 12.95
C LEU A 24 -70.06 18.62 12.51
N PHE A 25 -69.22 18.45 11.49
CA PHE A 25 -68.85 17.15 10.98
C PHE A 25 -67.33 17.09 10.80
N TYR A 26 -66.77 15.91 11.09
CA TYR A 26 -65.37 15.62 10.92
C TYR A 26 -65.16 14.80 9.65
N PHE A 27 -64.10 15.09 8.89
CA PHE A 27 -63.73 14.30 7.72
C PHE A 27 -62.40 13.58 7.91
N PHE A 28 -62.28 12.41 7.27
CA PHE A 28 -61.05 11.65 7.20
C PHE A 28 -60.30 11.97 5.90
N PRO A 29 -58.98 12.21 5.97
CA PRO A 29 -58.16 12.37 4.78
C PRO A 29 -58.01 11.04 4.03
N VAL A 30 -57.88 11.11 2.71
CA VAL A 30 -57.96 9.94 1.81
C VAL A 30 -56.59 9.44 1.39
N ALA A 31 -55.72 10.34 0.93
CA ALA A 31 -54.40 10.01 0.41
C ALA A 31 -53.42 11.18 0.61
N PRO A 32 -52.13 10.90 0.80
CA PRO A 32 -51.09 11.92 0.84
C PRO A 32 -50.88 12.56 -0.53
N ARG A 33 -50.58 13.86 -0.52
CA ARG A 33 -50.26 14.68 -1.69
C ARG A 33 -48.99 15.49 -1.46
N LEU A 34 -48.40 15.99 -2.54
CA LEU A 34 -47.30 16.96 -2.43
C LEU A 34 -47.85 18.25 -1.80
N ALA A 35 -47.17 18.73 -0.76
CA ALA A 35 -47.56 19.95 -0.07
C ALA A 35 -47.25 21.17 -0.93
N LEU A 36 -48.05 22.22 -0.76
CA LEU A 36 -47.80 23.53 -1.37
C LEU A 36 -47.33 24.52 -0.31
N HIS A 37 -46.43 25.41 -0.70
CA HIS A 37 -46.05 26.59 0.07
C HIS A 37 -47.19 27.65 0.02
N PRO A 38 -47.19 28.64 0.94
CA PRO A 38 -48.22 29.69 0.95
C PRO A 38 -48.33 30.51 -0.34
N ASP A 39 -47.27 30.57 -1.13
CA ASP A 39 -47.20 31.21 -2.44
C ASP A 39 -47.74 30.33 -3.59
N GLY A 40 -48.19 29.11 -3.29
CA GLY A 40 -48.71 28.15 -4.26
C GLY A 40 -47.64 27.26 -4.89
N LEU A 41 -46.35 27.47 -4.58
CA LEU A 41 -45.28 26.65 -5.14
C LEU A 41 -45.25 25.25 -4.50
N PRO A 42 -45.00 24.20 -5.30
CA PRO A 42 -44.74 22.86 -4.79
C PRO A 42 -43.56 22.83 -3.82
N ALA A 43 -43.75 22.21 -2.65
CA ALA A 43 -42.68 21.98 -1.68
C ALA A 43 -41.83 20.78 -2.10
N PHE A 44 -41.02 21.00 -3.14
CA PHE A 44 -40.21 19.98 -3.80
C PHE A 44 -38.89 20.59 -4.29
N LEU A 45 -37.79 19.87 -4.12
CA LEU A 45 -36.46 20.26 -4.60
C LEU A 45 -35.68 19.00 -4.97
N PHE A 46 -35.07 18.99 -6.14
CA PHE A 46 -34.19 17.92 -6.59
C PHE A 46 -32.89 18.52 -7.13
N LEU A 47 -31.80 18.28 -6.40
CA LEU A 47 -30.45 18.71 -6.77
C LEU A 47 -29.69 17.51 -7.33
N LYS A 48 -29.17 17.63 -8.55
CA LYS A 48 -28.16 16.72 -9.08
C LYS A 48 -26.80 17.33 -8.85
N TYR A 49 -25.87 16.55 -8.33
CA TYR A 49 -24.50 17.02 -8.15
C TYR A 49 -23.50 16.06 -8.81
N ALA A 50 -22.40 16.61 -9.27
CA ALA A 50 -21.29 15.86 -9.84
C ALA A 50 -19.97 16.31 -9.20
N ASP A 51 -19.18 15.35 -8.72
CA ASP A 51 -17.81 15.58 -8.28
C ASP A 51 -16.86 15.70 -9.47
N ASP A 52 -15.68 16.29 -9.25
CA ASP A 52 -14.58 16.22 -10.22
C ASP A 52 -14.11 14.76 -10.35
N PRO A 53 -14.15 14.15 -11.54
CA PRO A 53 -13.62 12.80 -11.74
C PRO A 53 -12.17 12.64 -11.30
N GLN A 54 -11.37 13.72 -11.33
CA GLN A 54 -9.97 13.71 -10.91
C GLN A 54 -9.77 13.79 -9.39
N SER A 55 -10.78 14.20 -8.62
CA SER A 55 -10.71 14.28 -7.17
C SER A 55 -11.13 13.00 -6.45
N LEU A 56 -11.63 12.00 -7.19
CA LEU A 56 -12.19 10.77 -6.65
C LEU A 56 -11.15 9.64 -6.62
N PRO A 57 -11.20 8.75 -5.62
CA PRO A 57 -10.43 7.51 -5.64
C PRO A 57 -10.80 6.63 -6.84
N PRO A 58 -9.87 5.82 -7.37
CA PRO A 58 -10.15 4.90 -8.47
C PRO A 58 -11.33 3.96 -8.15
N GLY A 59 -12.31 3.88 -9.04
CA GLY A 59 -13.48 3.00 -8.92
C GLY A 59 -14.66 3.60 -8.15
N VAL A 60 -14.56 4.83 -7.64
CA VAL A 60 -15.67 5.54 -7.01
C VAL A 60 -16.40 6.37 -8.08
N GLU A 61 -17.69 6.12 -8.27
CA GLU A 61 -18.53 7.00 -9.10
C GLU A 61 -18.85 8.27 -8.30
N GLY A 62 -18.42 9.43 -8.81
CA GLY A 62 -18.73 10.72 -8.23
C GLY A 62 -20.09 11.24 -8.70
N GLY A 63 -20.74 11.97 -7.80
CA GLY A 63 -22.05 12.56 -8.02
C GLY A 63 -23.23 11.72 -7.56
N GLY A 64 -24.39 12.37 -7.54
CA GLY A 64 -25.63 11.81 -7.01
C GLY A 64 -26.79 12.80 -7.10
N GLY A 65 -27.81 12.52 -6.30
CA GLY A 65 -29.01 13.35 -6.21
C GLY A 65 -29.37 13.65 -4.77
N PHE A 66 -29.97 14.81 -4.53
CA PHE A 66 -30.57 15.18 -3.26
C PHE A 66 -32.00 15.63 -3.52
N LEU A 67 -32.96 14.84 -3.05
CA LEU A 67 -34.39 15.04 -3.21
C LEU A 67 -34.98 15.47 -1.86
N ALA A 68 -35.56 16.67 -1.79
CA ALA A 68 -36.29 17.15 -0.63
C ALA A 68 -37.74 17.44 -1.03
N PHE A 69 -38.72 16.98 -0.25
CA PHE A 69 -40.12 17.29 -0.50
C PHE A 69 -40.95 17.20 0.78
N ASP A 70 -42.08 17.90 0.77
CA ASP A 70 -43.08 17.81 1.82
C ASP A 70 -44.35 17.16 1.28
N CYS A 71 -45.01 16.36 2.11
CA CYS A 71 -46.35 15.87 1.84
C CYS A 71 -47.31 16.26 2.95
N ASP A 72 -48.59 16.35 2.62
CA ASP A 72 -49.66 16.59 3.58
C ASP A 72 -50.93 15.81 3.21
N LEU A 73 -51.94 15.92 4.08
CA LEU A 73 -53.25 15.32 3.95
C LEU A 73 -54.34 16.37 3.65
N ARG A 74 -53.96 17.51 3.05
CA ARG A 74 -54.88 18.60 2.76
C ARG A 74 -55.95 18.17 1.75
N VAL A 75 -57.19 18.56 2.02
CA VAL A 75 -58.33 18.41 1.10
C VAL A 75 -58.65 19.77 0.49
N ASP A 76 -58.86 19.82 -0.83
CA ASP A 76 -59.14 21.06 -1.54
C ASP A 76 -60.45 21.72 -1.06
N ALA A 77 -60.45 23.06 -1.01
CA ALA A 77 -61.57 23.83 -0.45
C ALA A 77 -62.87 23.63 -1.23
N ASP A 78 -62.81 23.49 -2.56
CA ASP A 78 -63.97 23.24 -3.41
C ASP A 78 -64.59 21.87 -3.09
N ARG A 79 -63.75 20.85 -2.95
CA ARG A 79 -64.17 19.49 -2.56
C ARG A 79 -64.81 19.47 -1.18
N LEU A 80 -64.27 20.21 -0.21
CA LEU A 80 -64.89 20.36 1.11
C LEU A 80 -66.24 21.09 1.03
N SER A 81 -66.36 22.12 0.19
CA SER A 81 -67.61 22.86 -0.02
C SER A 81 -68.70 21.95 -0.62
N ASP A 82 -68.35 21.14 -1.61
CA ASP A 82 -69.29 20.22 -2.27
C ASP A 82 -69.69 19.07 -1.34
N ALA A 83 -68.73 18.51 -0.60
CA ALA A 83 -69.01 17.55 0.46
C ALA A 83 -69.97 18.12 1.51
N ALA A 84 -69.79 19.38 1.94
CA ALA A 84 -70.68 20.02 2.91
C ALA A 84 -72.11 20.20 2.38
N LYS A 85 -72.27 20.56 1.10
CA LYS A 85 -73.57 20.63 0.42
C LYS A 85 -74.24 19.26 0.34
N ALA A 86 -73.48 18.20 0.03
CA ALA A 86 -73.97 16.83 -0.02
C ALA A 86 -74.46 16.34 1.36
N VAL A 87 -73.69 16.62 2.42
CA VAL A 87 -74.07 16.31 3.81
C VAL A 87 -75.32 17.08 4.20
N LYS A 88 -75.42 18.38 3.90
CA LYS A 88 -76.61 19.20 4.16
C LYS A 88 -77.86 18.54 3.58
N LYS A 89 -77.80 18.12 2.32
CA LYS A 89 -78.91 17.48 1.61
C LYS A 89 -79.27 16.11 2.20
N LYS A 90 -78.29 15.27 2.52
CA LYS A 90 -78.53 13.90 3.04
C LYS A 90 -79.02 13.89 4.49
N ARG A 91 -78.62 14.88 5.30
CA ARG A 91 -78.98 15.00 6.71
C ARG A 91 -80.16 15.94 6.97
N ASP A 92 -80.74 16.51 5.92
CA ASP A 92 -81.85 17.45 5.99
C ASP A 92 -81.58 18.59 7.01
N LEU A 93 -80.41 19.23 6.86
CA LEU A 93 -79.97 20.29 7.77
C LEU A 93 -80.42 21.67 7.28
N ASP A 94 -80.89 22.52 8.20
CA ASP A 94 -81.30 23.89 7.90
C ASP A 94 -80.14 24.74 7.34
N GLN A 95 -78.95 24.56 7.90
CA GLN A 95 -77.72 25.27 7.53
C GLN A 95 -76.64 24.34 6.96
N THR A 96 -75.74 24.91 6.15
CA THR A 96 -74.60 24.14 5.62
C THR A 96 -73.67 23.75 6.77
N PRO A 97 -73.35 22.47 6.94
CA PRO A 97 -72.51 22.02 8.05
C PRO A 97 -71.07 22.47 7.87
N ARG A 98 -70.38 22.65 9.00
CA ARG A 98 -68.93 22.89 9.05
C ARG A 98 -68.21 21.56 8.99
N LEU A 99 -67.34 21.39 7.99
CA LEU A 99 -66.43 20.26 7.88
C LEU A 99 -65.08 20.64 8.47
N VAL A 100 -64.60 19.87 9.44
CA VAL A 100 -63.28 20.04 10.06
C VAL A 100 -62.48 18.73 9.99
N PRO A 101 -61.14 18.78 9.87
CA PRO A 101 -60.34 17.55 9.94
C PRO A 101 -60.41 16.94 11.34
N ILE A 102 -60.11 15.66 11.42
CA ILE A 102 -60.01 14.95 12.70
C ILE A 102 -58.69 15.30 13.38
N ASP A 103 -58.74 15.55 14.69
CA ASP A 103 -57.56 15.69 15.53
C ASP A 103 -56.97 14.32 15.87
N TYR A 104 -55.67 14.16 15.63
CA TYR A 104 -54.93 12.93 15.90
C TYR A 104 -54.14 13.03 17.19
N ARG A 105 -54.20 11.98 18.01
CA ARG A 105 -53.44 11.86 19.28
C ARG A 105 -52.01 11.39 19.04
N ARG A 106 -51.82 10.51 18.06
CA ARG A 106 -50.53 9.94 17.67
C ARG A 106 -50.48 9.85 16.16
N GLY A 107 -49.29 9.97 15.60
CA GLY A 107 -49.09 9.77 14.19
C GLY A 107 -47.68 9.35 13.83
N GLY A 108 -47.59 8.47 12.85
CA GLY A 108 -46.37 8.05 12.17
C GLY A 108 -46.47 8.35 10.68
N VAL A 109 -45.33 8.53 10.02
CA VAL A 109 -45.21 8.55 8.56
C VAL A 109 -44.11 7.59 8.11
N ARG A 110 -44.35 6.94 6.97
CA ARG A 110 -43.41 6.02 6.34
C ARG A 110 -43.19 6.43 4.89
N LEU A 111 -41.96 6.23 4.43
CA LEU A 111 -41.51 6.50 3.07
C LEU A 111 -41.21 5.19 2.36
N MET A 112 -41.71 5.08 1.14
CA MET A 112 -41.35 4.08 0.15
C MET A 112 -40.83 4.80 -1.08
N ILE A 113 -39.58 4.58 -1.46
CA ILE A 113 -39.00 5.20 -2.67
C ILE A 113 -37.93 4.27 -3.24
N LEU A 114 -38.08 3.87 -4.50
CA LEU A 114 -37.15 2.98 -5.20
C LEU A 114 -36.91 1.68 -4.40
N ASP A 115 -35.69 1.49 -3.88
CA ASP A 115 -35.27 0.33 -3.08
C ASP A 115 -35.33 0.57 -1.56
N LEU A 116 -35.85 1.72 -1.11
CA LEU A 116 -36.06 2.05 0.30
C LEU A 116 -37.53 1.86 0.72
N ASP A 117 -37.75 1.10 1.80
CA ASP A 117 -39.01 1.02 2.56
C ASP A 117 -38.69 1.22 4.05
N THR A 118 -39.28 2.24 4.67
CA THR A 118 -39.04 2.57 6.09
C THR A 118 -40.05 1.93 7.04
N SER A 119 -40.78 0.90 6.61
CA SER A 119 -41.69 0.15 7.47
C SER A 119 -40.93 -0.55 8.62
N PRO A 120 -41.52 -0.63 9.83
CA PRO A 120 -40.93 -1.40 10.92
C PRO A 120 -40.73 -2.85 10.47
N PRO A 121 -39.66 -3.54 10.92
CA PRO A 121 -39.51 -4.96 10.66
C PRO A 121 -40.74 -5.72 11.17
N PRO A 122 -41.20 -6.78 10.47
CA PRO A 122 -42.33 -7.57 10.94
C PRO A 122 -42.02 -8.11 12.35
N PRO A 123 -43.04 -8.22 13.23
CA PRO A 123 -42.84 -8.86 14.52
C PRO A 123 -42.25 -10.26 14.31
N PRO A 124 -41.32 -10.73 15.17
CA PRO A 124 -40.77 -12.06 15.03
C PRO A 124 -41.91 -13.06 15.00
N ALA A 125 -41.91 -13.93 13.98
CA ALA A 125 -42.90 -14.99 13.88
C ALA A 125 -42.90 -15.82 15.18
N PRO A 126 -44.06 -16.33 15.64
CA PRO A 126 -44.08 -17.38 16.65
C PRO A 126 -43.12 -18.49 16.23
N ALA A 127 -42.34 -19.01 17.17
CA ALA A 127 -41.34 -20.03 16.93
C ALA A 127 -41.99 -21.34 16.48
N ASP A 128 -42.39 -21.43 15.22
CA ASP A 128 -42.75 -22.68 14.57
C ASP A 128 -42.27 -22.68 13.11
N GLY A 129 -41.04 -23.20 12.94
CA GLY A 129 -40.69 -24.14 11.88
C GLY A 129 -40.60 -23.71 10.41
N SER A 130 -41.07 -22.54 9.98
CA SER A 130 -40.92 -22.13 8.57
C SER A 130 -40.23 -20.77 8.43
N LEU A 131 -39.05 -20.80 7.81
CA LEU A 131 -38.24 -19.61 7.52
C LEU A 131 -38.93 -18.76 6.43
N PRO A 132 -39.24 -17.47 6.66
CA PRO A 132 -39.19 -16.50 5.59
C PRO A 132 -37.71 -16.23 5.29
N VAL A 133 -37.31 -16.47 4.04
CA VAL A 133 -35.99 -16.13 3.53
C VAL A 133 -35.77 -14.62 3.68
N LYS A 134 -34.86 -14.23 4.58
CA LYS A 134 -34.33 -12.86 4.64
C LYS A 134 -33.47 -12.62 3.40
N SER A 135 -34.02 -12.06 2.34
CA SER A 135 -33.22 -11.47 1.27
C SER A 135 -32.77 -10.06 1.67
N SER A 136 -31.96 -9.96 2.72
CA SER A 136 -31.13 -8.77 2.97
C SER A 136 -29.76 -9.03 2.34
N ILE A 137 -29.69 -8.97 1.00
CA ILE A 137 -28.41 -8.74 0.34
C ILE A 137 -28.13 -7.26 0.60
N VAL A 138 -27.19 -6.98 1.50
CA VAL A 138 -26.62 -5.63 1.63
C VAL A 138 -25.91 -5.34 0.32
N ALA A 139 -26.60 -4.67 -0.60
CA ALA A 139 -26.00 -4.19 -1.83
C ALA A 139 -24.79 -3.30 -1.46
N PRO A 140 -23.64 -3.47 -2.11
CA PRO A 140 -22.48 -2.59 -1.92
C PRO A 140 -22.87 -1.11 -2.11
N PRO A 141 -22.16 -0.17 -1.45
CA PRO A 141 -22.28 1.26 -1.75
C PRO A 141 -22.20 1.51 -3.26
N GLY A 142 -23.12 2.30 -3.83
CA GLY A 142 -23.20 2.58 -5.27
C GLY A 142 -24.02 1.58 -6.12
N GLN A 143 -24.52 0.47 -5.54
CA GLN A 143 -25.50 -0.41 -6.21
C GLN A 143 -26.95 -0.14 -5.78
N ARG A 144 -27.16 0.66 -4.74
CA ARG A 144 -28.50 1.11 -4.30
C ARG A 144 -28.94 2.34 -5.08
N PHE A 145 -30.24 2.52 -5.23
CA PHE A 145 -30.77 3.75 -5.81
C PHE A 145 -30.86 4.85 -4.75
N VAL A 146 -31.25 4.49 -3.53
CA VAL A 146 -31.30 5.38 -2.37
C VAL A 146 -30.12 5.08 -1.44
N GLU A 147 -29.28 6.08 -1.22
CA GLU A 147 -28.15 5.97 -0.30
C GLU A 147 -28.59 6.24 1.14
N ARG A 148 -29.47 7.24 1.34
CA ARG A 148 -29.95 7.62 2.67
C ARG A 148 -31.28 8.38 2.59
N ALA A 149 -32.13 8.23 3.60
CA ALA A 149 -33.26 9.12 3.82
C ALA A 149 -33.25 9.67 5.26
N SER A 150 -33.68 10.92 5.42
CA SER A 150 -33.75 11.62 6.70
C SER A 150 -35.06 12.42 6.78
N PHE A 151 -35.89 12.08 7.75
CA PHE A 151 -37.19 12.71 8.00
C PHE A 151 -37.64 12.49 9.46
N SER A 152 -38.57 13.31 9.93
CA SER A 152 -39.28 13.06 11.19
C SER A 152 -40.32 11.97 10.96
N ALA A 153 -40.26 10.88 11.71
CA ALA A 153 -41.25 9.82 11.65
C ALA A 153 -42.63 10.25 12.17
N THR A 154 -42.75 11.42 12.82
CA THR A 154 -44.01 11.98 13.30
C THR A 154 -44.37 13.20 12.44
N PRO A 155 -45.58 13.22 11.81
CA PRO A 155 -46.06 14.38 11.08
C PRO A 155 -46.43 15.50 12.05
N SER A 156 -46.88 16.67 11.55
CA SER A 156 -47.22 17.80 12.43
C SER A 156 -48.27 17.48 13.50
N LEU A 157 -49.17 16.50 13.29
CA LEU A 157 -50.33 16.19 14.17
C LEU A 157 -51.32 17.35 14.37
N PHE A 158 -51.16 18.42 13.61
CA PHE A 158 -52.07 19.56 13.55
C PHE A 158 -52.20 20.04 12.10
N GLY A 159 -53.29 20.76 11.81
CA GLY A 159 -53.57 21.24 10.45
C GLY A 159 -53.66 20.09 9.45
N ASP A 160 -52.92 20.19 8.35
CA ASP A 160 -52.94 19.19 7.26
C ASP A 160 -52.03 17.98 7.51
N ASN A 161 -51.48 17.80 8.72
CA ASN A 161 -50.55 16.69 9.04
C ASN A 161 -49.32 16.65 8.12
N ARG A 162 -48.66 17.80 7.91
CA ARG A 162 -47.50 17.92 7.02
C ARG A 162 -46.33 17.06 7.52
N ALA A 163 -45.61 16.43 6.61
CA ALA A 163 -44.39 15.68 6.84
C ALA A 163 -43.32 16.05 5.79
N THR A 164 -42.06 16.11 6.21
CA THR A 164 -40.91 16.59 5.42
C THR A 164 -39.89 15.48 5.23
N PHE A 165 -39.42 15.29 4.00
CA PHE A 165 -38.49 14.23 3.63
C PHE A 165 -37.27 14.78 2.92
N ASN A 166 -36.09 14.25 3.27
CA ASN A 166 -34.84 14.43 2.52
C ASN A 166 -34.31 13.06 2.13
N VAL A 167 -33.96 12.87 0.86
CA VAL A 167 -33.48 11.60 0.30
C VAL A 167 -32.23 11.86 -0.52
N GLU A 168 -31.15 11.18 -0.15
CA GLU A 168 -29.88 11.14 -0.86
C GLU A 168 -29.89 9.94 -1.81
N LEU A 169 -29.69 10.22 -3.08
CA LEU A 169 -29.78 9.28 -4.18
C LEU A 169 -28.39 9.05 -4.78
N SER A 170 -28.11 7.80 -5.17
CA SER A 170 -26.92 7.49 -5.97
C SER A 170 -27.04 8.14 -7.35
N LYS A 171 -25.94 8.19 -8.12
CA LYS A 171 -25.98 8.63 -9.52
C LYS A 171 -27.08 7.92 -10.34
N ARG A 172 -27.27 6.62 -10.12
CA ARG A 172 -28.33 5.82 -10.77
C ARG A 172 -29.71 6.22 -10.28
N GLY A 173 -29.89 6.37 -8.96
CA GLY A 173 -31.15 6.81 -8.36
C GLY A 173 -31.58 8.20 -8.82
N ALA A 174 -30.63 9.14 -8.85
CA ALA A 174 -30.85 10.51 -9.32
C ALA A 174 -31.28 10.54 -10.78
N THR A 175 -30.59 9.79 -11.65
CA THR A 175 -30.95 9.68 -13.06
C THR A 175 -32.35 9.07 -13.21
N LEU A 176 -32.64 7.99 -12.49
CA LEU A 176 -33.94 7.33 -12.58
C LEU A 176 -35.09 8.23 -12.10
N VAL A 177 -34.92 8.96 -10.99
CA VAL A 177 -35.93 9.90 -10.48
C VAL A 177 -36.16 11.04 -11.49
N GLU A 178 -35.10 11.58 -12.09
CA GLU A 178 -35.24 12.65 -13.08
C GLU A 178 -36.01 12.21 -14.33
N GLU A 179 -35.65 11.06 -14.90
CA GLU A 179 -36.24 10.52 -16.13
C GLU A 179 -37.69 10.08 -15.93
N THR A 180 -38.11 9.84 -14.69
CA THR A 180 -39.47 9.38 -14.36
C THR A 180 -40.35 10.47 -13.74
N LEU A 181 -39.81 11.67 -13.49
CA LEU A 181 -40.53 12.76 -12.82
C LEU A 181 -41.78 13.21 -13.59
N ASP A 182 -41.71 13.16 -14.92
CA ASP A 182 -42.78 13.58 -15.83
C ASP A 182 -43.85 12.48 -16.03
N MET A 183 -43.71 11.31 -15.39
CA MET A 183 -44.69 10.22 -15.45
C MET A 183 -45.92 10.51 -14.58
N ALA A 184 -47.06 9.93 -14.99
CA ALA A 184 -48.34 10.11 -14.27
C ALA A 184 -48.31 9.56 -12.83
N SER A 185 -47.54 8.51 -12.57
CA SER A 185 -47.37 7.88 -11.25
C SER A 185 -45.99 8.17 -10.67
N SER A 186 -45.94 8.70 -9.45
CA SER A 186 -44.69 8.96 -8.74
C SER A 186 -44.11 7.67 -8.13
N LEU A 187 -42.77 7.54 -8.15
CA LEU A 187 -42.03 6.48 -7.46
C LEU A 187 -41.98 6.67 -5.93
N VAL A 188 -42.51 7.80 -5.43
CA VAL A 188 -42.59 8.13 -4.00
C VAL A 188 -43.94 7.68 -3.45
N GLY A 189 -43.91 6.70 -2.56
CA GLY A 189 -45.03 6.23 -1.74
C GLY A 189 -44.93 6.76 -0.31
N ILE A 190 -46.06 7.23 0.23
CA ILE A 190 -46.16 7.71 1.60
C ILE A 190 -47.28 6.94 2.32
N VAL A 191 -47.01 6.54 3.56
CA VAL A 191 -48.02 5.94 4.44
C VAL A 191 -48.06 6.66 5.76
N TYR A 192 -49.20 7.27 6.06
CA TYR A 192 -49.51 7.80 7.37
C TYR A 192 -50.04 6.68 8.28
N ASP A 193 -49.78 6.80 9.57
CA ASP A 193 -50.26 5.90 10.61
C ASP A 193 -50.81 6.74 11.75
N LEU A 194 -52.11 7.01 11.74
CA LEU A 194 -52.72 8.02 12.61
C LEU A 194 -53.70 7.37 13.59
N THR A 195 -53.64 7.80 14.85
CA THR A 195 -54.55 7.37 15.90
C THR A 195 -55.40 8.55 16.37
N PHE A 196 -56.71 8.37 16.39
CA PHE A 196 -57.68 9.34 16.90
C PHE A 196 -58.59 8.69 17.95
N VAL A 197 -59.34 9.52 18.68
CA VAL A 197 -60.29 9.05 19.71
C VAL A 197 -61.71 9.40 19.28
N GLY A 198 -62.60 8.43 19.30
CA GLY A 198 -64.04 8.63 19.10
C GLY A 198 -64.85 8.08 20.28
N LEU A 199 -66.12 8.50 20.37
CA LEU A 199 -67.08 8.02 21.34
C LEU A 199 -67.85 6.83 20.77
N LYS A 200 -67.87 5.73 21.52
CA LYS A 200 -68.76 4.60 21.25
C LYS A 200 -70.14 4.87 21.89
N PRO A 201 -71.25 4.51 21.22
CA PRO A 201 -72.59 4.60 21.81
C PRO A 201 -72.67 3.89 23.15
N GLY A 202 -73.37 4.51 24.09
CA GLY A 202 -73.67 3.94 25.39
C GLY A 202 -74.82 2.96 25.37
N PHE A 203 -74.70 1.89 26.13
CA PHE A 203 -75.80 0.97 26.43
C PHE A 203 -76.65 1.55 27.57
N ASN A 204 -77.94 1.18 27.59
CA ASN A 204 -78.85 1.51 28.68
C ASN A 204 -79.33 0.23 29.36
N VAL A 205 -78.97 0.03 30.63
CA VAL A 205 -79.49 -1.08 31.46
C VAL A 205 -80.60 -0.52 32.34
N THR A 206 -81.79 -1.09 32.24
CA THR A 206 -82.92 -0.79 33.12
C THR A 206 -83.17 -1.99 34.03
N LEU A 207 -83.08 -1.78 35.35
CA LEU A 207 -83.35 -2.79 36.37
C LEU A 207 -84.71 -2.52 37.01
N LYS A 208 -85.56 -3.54 37.15
CA LYS A 208 -86.79 -3.50 37.97
C LYS A 208 -86.80 -4.63 38.99
N VAL A 209 -86.93 -4.28 40.27
CA VAL A 209 -86.98 -5.26 41.38
C VAL A 209 -88.28 -5.14 42.16
N ASP A 210 -89.01 -6.25 42.32
CA ASP A 210 -90.16 -6.34 43.23
C ASP A 210 -89.70 -6.79 44.63
N TRP A 211 -89.48 -5.79 45.48
CA TRP A 211 -88.94 -6.00 46.83
C TRP A 211 -89.89 -6.78 47.77
N LYS A 212 -91.21 -6.79 47.53
CA LYS A 212 -92.14 -7.56 48.37
C LYS A 212 -91.96 -9.06 48.16
N ARG A 213 -91.77 -9.46 46.91
CA ARG A 213 -91.60 -10.87 46.56
C ARG A 213 -90.22 -11.38 47.00
N VAL A 214 -89.18 -10.56 46.82
CA VAL A 214 -87.83 -10.86 47.35
C VAL A 214 -87.85 -11.06 48.87
N GLN A 215 -88.53 -10.17 49.62
CA GLN A 215 -88.64 -10.31 51.08
C GLN A 215 -89.40 -11.57 51.48
N HIS A 216 -90.52 -11.88 50.81
CA HIS A 216 -91.30 -13.09 51.08
C HIS A 216 -90.45 -14.36 50.91
N ASP A 217 -89.70 -14.45 49.82
CA ASP A 217 -88.86 -15.62 49.52
C ASP A 217 -87.69 -15.74 50.52
N ILE A 218 -87.12 -14.61 50.98
CA ILE A 218 -86.11 -14.59 52.06
C ILE A 218 -86.73 -15.03 53.39
N ASP A 219 -87.95 -14.58 53.70
CA ASP A 219 -88.70 -14.96 54.90
C ASP A 219 -89.09 -16.44 54.90
N GLU A 220 -89.36 -17.04 53.73
CA GLU A 220 -89.75 -18.44 53.60
C GLU A 220 -88.56 -19.40 53.66
N ARG A 221 -87.46 -19.07 52.97
CA ARG A 221 -86.31 -19.98 52.84
C ARG A 221 -85.38 -19.98 54.04
N PHE A 222 -85.25 -18.85 54.73
CA PHE A 222 -84.33 -18.68 55.85
C PHE A 222 -85.04 -18.71 57.21
N GLN A 223 -86.03 -19.60 57.36
CA GLN A 223 -86.77 -19.77 58.62
C GLN A 223 -85.95 -20.55 59.66
N ALA A 224 -85.82 -19.96 60.86
CA ALA A 224 -85.30 -20.58 62.09
C ALA A 224 -83.77 -20.76 62.28
N SER A 225 -82.90 -20.11 61.49
CA SER A 225 -81.44 -20.06 61.77
C SER A 225 -80.92 -18.61 61.81
N PHE A 226 -79.98 -18.32 62.73
CA PHE A 226 -79.45 -16.97 62.96
C PHE A 226 -78.11 -16.68 62.22
N LEU A 227 -77.51 -17.65 61.52
CA LEU A 227 -76.23 -17.49 60.80
C LEU A 227 -76.29 -18.20 59.44
N PHE A 228 -75.96 -17.49 58.35
CA PHE A 228 -75.96 -17.97 56.96
C PHE A 228 -74.58 -17.81 56.32
N ALA A 229 -74.17 -18.75 55.47
CA ALA A 229 -72.93 -18.62 54.69
C ALA A 229 -73.15 -17.73 53.45
N SER A 230 -72.11 -17.03 52.99
CA SER A 230 -72.18 -16.20 51.76
C SER A 230 -72.61 -16.99 50.53
N VAL A 231 -72.20 -18.25 50.43
CA VAL A 231 -72.50 -19.13 49.29
C VAL A 231 -74.00 -19.46 49.20
N ASP A 232 -74.69 -19.59 50.34
CA ASP A 232 -76.14 -19.84 50.36
C ASP A 232 -76.93 -18.61 49.90
N ILE A 233 -76.45 -17.41 50.26
CA ILE A 233 -77.05 -16.14 49.84
C ILE A 233 -76.83 -15.91 48.34
N GLU A 234 -75.61 -16.14 47.84
CA GLU A 234 -75.30 -16.00 46.41
C GLU A 234 -76.14 -16.95 45.53
N SER A 235 -76.33 -18.20 45.99
CA SER A 235 -77.19 -19.19 45.32
C SER A 235 -78.66 -18.74 45.31
N PHE A 236 -79.17 -18.27 46.46
CA PHE A 236 -80.53 -17.77 46.58
C PHE A 236 -80.82 -16.56 45.68
N VAL A 237 -79.93 -15.56 45.65
CA VAL A 237 -80.15 -14.37 44.80
C VAL A 237 -80.04 -14.74 43.32
N SER A 238 -79.20 -15.71 42.96
CA SER A 238 -79.16 -16.23 41.58
C SER A 238 -80.50 -16.88 41.18
N GLU A 239 -81.15 -17.60 42.10
CA GLU A 239 -82.47 -18.21 41.88
C GLU A 239 -83.58 -17.15 41.74
N LEU A 240 -83.49 -16.02 42.44
CA LEU A 240 -84.43 -14.89 42.26
C LEU A 240 -84.32 -14.23 40.88
N ILE A 241 -83.12 -14.21 40.29
CA ILE A 241 -82.88 -13.74 38.92
C ILE A 241 -83.47 -14.74 37.92
N ASP A 242 -83.20 -16.03 38.10
CA ASP A 242 -83.72 -17.09 37.22
C ASP A 242 -85.26 -17.19 37.25
N ASN A 243 -85.87 -17.00 38.42
CA ASN A 243 -87.31 -17.01 38.61
C ASN A 243 -88.03 -15.70 38.19
N ARG A 244 -87.30 -14.75 37.58
CA ARG A 244 -87.79 -13.44 37.10
C ARG A 244 -88.49 -12.59 38.16
N VAL A 245 -88.05 -12.67 39.42
CA VAL A 245 -88.48 -11.72 40.46
C VAL A 245 -87.76 -10.37 40.30
N ILE A 246 -86.62 -10.39 39.61
CA ILE A 246 -85.84 -9.24 39.16
C ILE A 246 -85.87 -9.22 37.64
N GLU A 247 -86.44 -8.19 37.04
CA GLU A 247 -86.50 -8.03 35.58
C GLU A 247 -85.33 -7.19 35.07
N PHE A 248 -84.62 -7.70 34.06
CA PHE A 248 -83.52 -7.02 33.37
C PHE A 248 -83.94 -6.66 31.93
N GLU A 249 -83.92 -5.37 31.60
CA GLU A 249 -84.08 -4.90 30.22
C GLU A 249 -82.84 -4.15 29.77
N VAL A 250 -82.10 -4.74 28.82
CA VAL A 250 -80.94 -4.10 28.19
C VAL A 250 -81.37 -3.56 26.83
N VAL A 251 -81.55 -2.24 26.75
CA VAL A 251 -81.94 -1.58 25.50
C VAL A 251 -80.69 -1.28 24.69
N ARG A 252 -80.58 -1.94 23.54
CA ARG A 252 -79.53 -1.68 22.55
C ARG A 252 -79.80 -0.35 21.84
N PHE A 253 -78.74 0.42 21.60
CA PHE A 253 -78.67 1.31 20.46
C PHE A 253 -77.57 0.78 19.53
N ALA A 254 -78.00 0.24 18.39
CA ALA A 254 -77.24 -0.26 17.23
C ALA A 254 -76.59 -1.66 17.22
N ALA A 255 -76.55 -2.21 16.00
CA ALA A 255 -76.10 -3.55 15.63
C ALA A 255 -74.58 -3.60 15.37
N GLY A 256 -73.91 -4.64 15.89
CA GLY A 256 -72.55 -5.01 15.46
C GLY A 256 -71.48 -5.20 16.55
N SER A 257 -71.82 -5.49 17.81
CA SER A 257 -70.83 -5.86 18.83
C SER A 257 -70.68 -7.39 18.98
N ASP A 258 -69.45 -7.86 19.20
CA ASP A 258 -69.14 -9.24 19.60
C ASP A 258 -69.99 -9.68 20.81
N ASP A 259 -70.65 -10.82 20.70
CA ASP A 259 -71.53 -11.37 21.74
C ASP A 259 -70.80 -11.63 23.08
N ALA A 260 -69.48 -11.81 23.05
CA ALA A 260 -68.66 -12.04 24.24
C ALA A 260 -68.61 -10.82 25.19
N ALA A 261 -68.42 -9.60 24.64
CA ALA A 261 -68.35 -8.40 25.47
C ALA A 261 -69.71 -7.98 26.05
N LEU A 262 -70.81 -8.48 25.47
CA LEU A 262 -72.17 -8.29 25.97
C LEU A 262 -72.47 -9.21 27.16
N ASN A 263 -72.00 -10.46 27.11
CA ASN A 263 -72.16 -11.41 28.21
C ASN A 263 -71.39 -10.93 29.45
N ASP A 264 -70.12 -10.53 29.28
CA ASP A 264 -69.30 -10.02 30.38
C ASP A 264 -69.96 -8.84 31.14
N ARG A 265 -70.60 -7.92 30.42
CA ARG A 265 -71.25 -6.74 31.03
C ARG A 265 -72.63 -7.03 31.61
N THR A 266 -73.33 -8.03 31.07
CA THR A 266 -74.58 -8.52 31.66
C THR A 266 -74.28 -9.23 32.98
N ASP A 267 -73.18 -9.98 33.04
CA ASP A 267 -72.70 -10.63 34.25
C ASP A 267 -72.28 -9.62 35.32
N GLU A 268 -71.59 -8.53 34.94
CA GLU A 268 -71.27 -7.41 35.84
C GLU A 268 -72.53 -6.76 36.43
N ALA A 269 -73.55 -6.49 35.62
CA ALA A 269 -74.81 -5.91 36.09
C ALA A 269 -75.57 -6.86 37.02
N ALA A 270 -75.57 -8.17 36.73
CA ALA A 270 -76.17 -9.18 37.60
C ALA A 270 -75.43 -9.30 38.94
N GLN A 271 -74.10 -9.17 38.94
CA GLN A 271 -73.30 -9.22 40.16
C GLN A 271 -73.53 -8.01 41.07
N PHE A 272 -73.67 -6.80 40.49
CA PHE A 272 -74.06 -5.62 41.25
C PHE A 272 -75.41 -5.78 41.97
N VAL A 273 -76.41 -6.38 41.31
CA VAL A 273 -77.73 -6.64 41.91
C VAL A 273 -77.63 -7.64 43.05
N LYS A 274 -76.79 -8.67 42.91
CA LYS A 274 -76.51 -9.62 44.00
C LYS A 274 -75.97 -8.91 45.23
N GLU A 275 -74.95 -8.07 45.06
CA GLU A 275 -74.35 -7.29 46.15
C GLU A 275 -75.38 -6.35 46.80
N MET A 276 -76.17 -5.62 46.01
CA MET A 276 -77.20 -4.72 46.52
C MET A 276 -78.26 -5.43 47.36
N ILE A 277 -78.76 -6.61 46.92
CA ILE A 277 -79.76 -7.38 47.67
C ILE A 277 -79.14 -7.96 48.94
N THR A 278 -77.91 -8.48 48.86
CA THR A 278 -77.18 -8.99 50.03
C THR A 278 -76.99 -7.90 51.09
N ASP A 279 -76.50 -6.72 50.71
CA ASP A 279 -76.26 -5.60 51.63
C ASP A 279 -77.56 -5.01 52.21
N THR A 280 -78.67 -5.10 51.46
CA THR A 280 -79.96 -4.61 51.92
C THR A 280 -80.54 -5.50 53.01
N PHE A 281 -80.53 -6.83 52.81
CA PHE A 281 -81.24 -7.79 53.67
C PHE A 281 -80.37 -8.55 54.68
N PHE A 282 -79.05 -8.54 54.53
CA PHE A 282 -78.11 -9.29 55.37
C PHE A 282 -77.01 -8.39 55.93
N GLU A 283 -76.56 -8.67 57.15
CA GLU A 283 -75.41 -8.01 57.79
C GLU A 283 -74.34 -9.03 58.17
N PRO A 284 -73.04 -8.69 58.11
CA PRO A 284 -71.96 -9.56 58.58
C PRO A 284 -72.06 -9.81 60.10
N SER A 285 -71.88 -11.06 60.56
CA SER A 285 -72.14 -11.46 61.96
C SER A 285 -71.08 -11.06 62.99
N LEU A 286 -69.95 -10.48 62.56
CA LEU A 286 -68.87 -9.98 63.43
C LEU A 286 -68.42 -8.59 62.96
N ASN A 287 -68.53 -7.61 63.85
CA ASN A 287 -68.22 -6.21 63.57
C ASN A 287 -67.13 -5.69 64.55
N PRO A 288 -65.83 -5.65 64.17
CA PRO A 288 -64.86 -4.84 64.90
C PRO A 288 -64.72 -3.46 64.21
N SER A 289 -65.36 -2.47 64.84
CA SER A 289 -65.15 -1.02 64.71
C SER A 289 -65.29 -0.35 63.34
N GLY A 290 -66.40 0.37 63.19
CA GLY A 290 -66.37 1.82 62.95
C GLY A 290 -66.21 2.31 61.51
N ALA A 291 -67.30 2.87 60.98
CA ALA A 291 -67.40 3.73 59.80
C ALA A 291 -67.44 3.04 58.43
N ILE A 292 -68.63 2.53 58.05
CA ILE A 292 -69.06 2.53 56.65
C ILE A 292 -69.87 3.81 56.47
N SER A 293 -69.23 4.86 55.97
CA SER A 293 -69.87 6.14 55.61
C SER A 293 -70.56 6.05 54.24
N ASP A 294 -71.60 6.86 54.06
CA ASP A 294 -72.51 7.06 52.90
C ASP A 294 -71.86 7.37 51.51
N ARG A 295 -70.76 6.71 51.13
CA ARG A 295 -69.99 6.99 49.90
C ARG A 295 -69.73 5.78 49.00
N TRP A 296 -70.47 4.68 49.17
CA TRP A 296 -70.31 3.49 48.34
C TRP A 296 -70.86 3.63 46.90
N TRP A 297 -71.80 4.56 46.65
CA TRP A 297 -72.41 4.71 45.32
C TRP A 297 -71.48 5.36 44.27
N GLU A 298 -70.51 6.18 44.68
CA GLU A 298 -69.62 6.94 43.76
C GLU A 298 -68.45 6.10 43.19
N GLN A 299 -68.28 4.83 43.60
CA GLN A 299 -67.05 4.06 43.34
C GLN A 299 -67.22 2.73 42.59
N VAL A 300 -68.34 2.50 41.90
CA VAL A 300 -68.62 1.23 41.19
C VAL A 300 -67.85 1.08 39.86
N GLY A 301 -67.17 2.12 39.37
CA GLY A 301 -66.53 2.13 38.05
C GLY A 301 -65.18 1.40 37.92
N SER A 302 -64.53 0.97 39.01
CA SER A 302 -63.25 0.24 38.91
C SER A 302 -62.84 -0.36 40.26
N PHE A 303 -63.06 -1.66 40.50
CA PHE A 303 -62.21 -2.57 41.32
C PHE A 303 -62.85 -3.93 41.69
N ALA A 304 -63.71 -4.54 40.87
CA ALA A 304 -64.43 -5.77 41.27
C ALA A 304 -63.61 -7.09 41.29
N LYS A 305 -62.27 -7.06 41.35
CA LYS A 305 -61.44 -8.30 41.31
C LYS A 305 -60.35 -8.47 42.37
N SER A 306 -60.23 -7.62 43.39
CA SER A 306 -59.27 -7.92 44.46
C SER A 306 -59.73 -7.46 45.84
N MET A 307 -59.85 -8.46 46.73
CA MET A 307 -60.16 -8.43 48.17
C MET A 307 -61.61 -8.75 48.54
N ARG A 308 -61.91 -10.04 48.64
CA ARG A 308 -62.92 -10.54 49.57
C ARG A 308 -62.22 -10.87 50.90
N PRO A 309 -62.56 -10.23 52.03
CA PRO A 309 -62.44 -10.88 53.32
C PRO A 309 -63.50 -11.98 53.36
N THR A 310 -63.10 -13.23 53.55
CA THR A 310 -64.04 -14.34 53.75
C THR A 310 -64.69 -14.17 55.12
N PHE A 311 -65.89 -13.57 55.18
CA PHE A 311 -66.67 -13.49 56.41
C PHE A 311 -67.28 -14.86 56.74
N ALA A 312 -67.14 -15.30 58.00
CA ALA A 312 -67.54 -16.63 58.45
C ALA A 312 -69.05 -16.80 58.71
N GLY A 313 -69.87 -15.75 58.49
CA GLY A 313 -71.33 -15.83 58.57
C GLY A 313 -72.02 -14.47 58.44
N TYR A 314 -73.26 -14.50 57.98
CA TYR A 314 -74.18 -13.36 57.86
C TYR A 314 -75.40 -13.60 58.73
N THR A 315 -75.96 -12.56 59.32
CA THR A 315 -77.26 -12.60 60.01
C THR A 315 -78.28 -11.80 59.21
N LYS A 316 -79.52 -12.27 59.14
CA LYS A 316 -80.62 -11.55 58.49
C LYS A 316 -80.94 -10.27 59.27
N ARG A 317 -81.09 -9.14 58.59
CA ARG A 317 -81.59 -7.91 59.24
C ARG A 317 -83.05 -8.11 59.62
N ASP A 318 -83.38 -7.80 60.88
CA ASP A 318 -84.76 -7.77 61.35
C ASP A 318 -85.43 -6.49 60.86
N MET A 319 -86.09 -6.57 59.69
CA MET A 319 -86.73 -5.42 59.04
C MET A 319 -88.25 -5.50 59.17
N THR A 320 -88.78 -5.24 60.36
CA THR A 320 -90.22 -5.02 60.59
C THR A 320 -90.64 -3.60 60.15
N ARG A 321 -90.38 -3.25 58.88
CA ARG A 321 -91.04 -2.21 58.06
C ARG A 321 -90.20 -1.91 56.81
N ILE A 322 -90.45 -2.62 55.73
CA ILE A 322 -90.19 -2.09 54.37
C ILE A 322 -91.58 -1.84 53.76
N ASP A 323 -92.07 -0.61 53.92
CA ASP A 323 -93.24 -0.17 53.16
C ASP A 323 -92.85 -0.04 51.68
N THR A 324 -93.59 -0.79 50.85
CA THR A 324 -93.59 -0.87 49.37
C THR A 324 -92.76 0.21 48.66
N LYS A 325 -91.54 -0.15 48.21
CA LYS A 325 -90.74 0.63 47.26
C LYS A 325 -90.38 -0.26 46.09
N SER A 326 -90.50 0.22 44.85
CA SER A 326 -89.88 -0.35 43.66
C SER A 326 -88.62 0.46 43.34
N LEU A 327 -87.56 -0.17 42.84
CA LEU A 327 -86.33 0.51 42.44
C LEU A 327 -86.16 0.39 40.93
N ASP A 328 -86.25 1.53 40.24
CA ASP A 328 -85.92 1.66 38.82
C ASP A 328 -84.55 2.34 38.69
N VAL A 329 -83.55 1.66 38.15
CA VAL A 329 -82.23 2.24 37.89
C VAL A 329 -81.93 2.19 36.41
N SER A 330 -81.54 3.34 35.83
CA SER A 330 -81.09 3.45 34.44
C SER A 330 -79.62 3.89 34.39
N PHE A 331 -78.76 3.10 33.76
CA PHE A 331 -77.34 3.41 33.57
C PHE A 331 -77.03 3.77 32.13
N ARG A 332 -76.39 4.91 31.89
CA ARG A 332 -75.89 5.30 30.56
C ARG A 332 -74.38 5.56 30.64
N GLU A 333 -73.58 4.73 29.99
CA GLU A 333 -72.12 4.89 29.91
C GLU A 333 -71.71 5.38 28.50
N ILE A 334 -70.88 6.40 28.35
CA ILE A 334 -70.27 6.76 27.06
C ILE A 334 -68.76 6.54 27.18
N THR A 335 -68.19 5.63 26.39
CA THR A 335 -66.76 5.29 26.46
C THR A 335 -65.99 5.86 25.26
N ALA A 336 -64.82 6.45 25.53
CA ALA A 336 -63.89 6.89 24.49
C ALA A 336 -63.00 5.71 24.03
N VAL A 337 -62.88 5.50 22.72
CA VAL A 337 -62.10 4.41 22.10
C VAL A 337 -61.10 4.99 21.11
N GLU A 338 -59.84 4.54 21.21
CA GLU A 338 -58.81 4.84 20.23
C GLU A 338 -59.00 4.01 18.96
N ARG A 339 -58.86 4.64 17.79
CA ARG A 339 -58.90 3.99 16.48
C ARG A 339 -57.70 4.43 15.66
N ARG A 340 -57.15 3.48 14.91
CA ARG A 340 -55.99 3.64 14.05
C ARG A 340 -56.42 3.62 12.58
N ILE A 341 -55.90 4.52 11.77
CA ILE A 341 -56.10 4.60 10.32
C ILE A 341 -54.76 4.75 9.60
N LEU A 342 -54.70 4.28 8.35
CA LEU A 342 -53.49 4.27 7.54
C LEU A 342 -53.69 4.94 6.18
N PRO A 343 -53.89 6.28 6.10
CA PRO A 343 -53.94 6.97 4.80
C PRO A 343 -52.65 6.72 4.02
N GLN A 344 -52.75 6.18 2.81
CA GLN A 344 -51.58 5.80 2.01
C GLN A 344 -51.79 6.05 0.53
N GLY A 345 -50.69 6.33 -0.17
CA GLY A 345 -50.70 6.53 -1.60
C GLY A 345 -49.34 6.96 -2.13
N HIS A 346 -49.18 6.86 -3.44
CA HIS A 346 -48.09 7.57 -4.12
C HIS A 346 -48.41 9.06 -4.18
N LEU A 347 -47.39 9.92 -4.32
CA LEU A 347 -47.57 11.34 -4.62
C LEU A 347 -48.09 11.51 -6.06
N GLN A 348 -49.35 11.12 -6.27
CA GLN A 348 -50.04 11.16 -7.56
C GLN A 348 -50.16 12.62 -8.04
N GLY A 349 -49.99 12.82 -9.35
CA GLY A 349 -50.06 14.17 -9.93
C GLY A 349 -48.82 15.04 -9.71
N LEU A 350 -47.71 14.48 -9.20
CA LEU A 350 -46.41 15.18 -9.09
C LEU A 350 -46.04 15.90 -10.40
N ALA A 351 -46.09 15.18 -11.53
CA ALA A 351 -45.82 15.73 -12.86
C ALA A 351 -46.73 16.92 -13.20
N GLY A 352 -48.03 16.82 -12.90
CA GLY A 352 -48.99 17.90 -13.16
C GLY A 352 -48.77 19.13 -12.28
N VAL A 353 -48.46 18.92 -11.00
CA VAL A 353 -48.19 19.98 -10.02
C VAL A 353 -46.89 20.73 -10.36
N LEU A 354 -45.87 20.02 -10.85
CA LEU A 354 -44.62 20.62 -11.30
C LEU A 354 -44.73 21.28 -12.68
N ALA A 355 -45.50 20.71 -13.62
CA ALA A 355 -45.66 21.22 -14.99
C ALA A 355 -46.26 22.63 -15.09
N GLY A 356 -46.98 23.09 -14.05
CA GLY A 356 -47.50 24.45 -13.96
C GLY A 356 -46.45 25.54 -13.71
N HIS A 357 -45.18 25.17 -13.49
CA HIS A 357 -44.12 26.06 -13.04
C HIS A 357 -42.78 25.80 -13.78
N PRO A 358 -41.87 26.79 -13.87
CA PRO A 358 -40.54 26.59 -14.44
C PRO A 358 -39.73 25.51 -13.72
N ARG A 359 -39.13 24.57 -14.47
CA ARG A 359 -38.43 23.38 -13.94
C ARG A 359 -37.19 23.74 -13.11
N ASP A 360 -36.52 24.86 -13.39
CA ASP A 360 -35.30 25.36 -12.73
C ASP A 360 -35.53 25.89 -11.29
N LEU A 361 -36.80 26.09 -10.92
CA LEU A 361 -37.20 26.37 -9.54
C LEU A 361 -37.04 25.13 -8.65
N PHE A 362 -37.20 23.94 -9.22
CA PHE A 362 -37.25 22.69 -8.45
C PHE A 362 -36.13 21.72 -8.80
N ILE A 363 -35.52 21.82 -9.97
CA ILE A 363 -34.47 20.90 -10.44
C ILE A 363 -33.23 21.70 -10.81
N ARG A 364 -32.10 21.40 -10.16
CA ARG A 364 -30.82 22.05 -10.45
C ARG A 364 -29.68 21.04 -10.55
N SER A 365 -28.78 21.28 -11.48
CA SER A 365 -27.51 20.55 -11.57
C SER A 365 -26.38 21.44 -11.05
N VAL A 366 -25.54 20.88 -10.17
CA VAL A 366 -24.43 21.57 -9.51
C VAL A 366 -23.14 20.77 -9.70
N ARG A 367 -22.01 21.45 -9.92
CA ARG A 367 -20.69 20.82 -9.89
C ARG A 367 -20.04 21.09 -8.54
N LEU A 368 -19.43 20.08 -7.94
CA LEU A 368 -18.76 20.17 -6.63
C LEU A 368 -17.24 20.41 -6.76
N ASP A 369 -16.77 20.86 -7.92
CA ASP A 369 -15.35 21.02 -8.28
C ASP A 369 -14.78 22.40 -7.96
N ASP A 370 -15.21 22.99 -6.85
CA ASP A 370 -14.78 24.31 -6.39
C ASP A 370 -13.28 24.31 -6.02
N ASP A 371 -12.54 25.30 -6.52
CA ASP A 371 -11.11 25.45 -6.30
C ASP A 371 -10.75 25.54 -4.80
N PHE A 372 -11.65 26.05 -3.95
CA PHE A 372 -11.46 26.14 -2.51
C PHE A 372 -11.19 24.77 -1.85
N PHE A 373 -11.78 23.69 -2.37
CA PHE A 373 -11.62 22.34 -1.82
C PHE A 373 -10.51 21.53 -2.53
N LYS A 374 -9.92 22.07 -3.60
CA LYS A 374 -8.82 21.39 -4.31
C LYS A 374 -7.55 21.42 -3.48
N THR A 375 -6.72 20.40 -3.66
CA THR A 375 -5.44 20.28 -2.95
C THR A 375 -4.34 19.86 -3.90
N VAL A 376 -3.14 20.40 -3.70
CA VAL A 376 -1.92 19.94 -4.36
C VAL A 376 -1.22 18.98 -3.42
N ALA A 377 -1.03 17.74 -3.85
CA ALA A 377 -0.33 16.72 -3.08
C ALA A 377 0.82 16.14 -3.91
N VAL A 378 1.98 15.99 -3.28
CA VAL A 378 3.18 15.44 -3.91
C VAL A 378 3.67 14.29 -3.04
N GLU A 379 3.71 13.10 -3.63
CA GLU A 379 4.34 11.91 -3.05
C GLU A 379 5.81 11.87 -3.44
N VAL A 380 6.70 11.60 -2.48
CA VAL A 380 8.14 11.53 -2.69
C VAL A 380 8.65 10.16 -2.30
N THR A 381 9.40 9.55 -3.21
CA THR A 381 10.08 8.27 -3.00
C THR A 381 11.58 8.43 -3.22
N VAL A 382 12.40 7.69 -2.48
CA VAL A 382 13.85 7.65 -2.71
C VAL A 382 14.17 6.61 -3.79
N GLY A 383 15.02 6.97 -4.75
CA GLY A 383 15.45 6.09 -5.84
C GLY A 383 16.48 5.04 -5.41
N GLY A 384 16.61 3.97 -6.19
CA GLY A 384 17.42 2.79 -5.84
C GLY A 384 18.94 3.03 -5.81
N SER A 385 19.44 4.12 -6.40
CA SER A 385 20.89 4.41 -6.40
C SER A 385 21.39 5.04 -5.08
N PHE A 386 20.48 5.38 -4.17
CA PHE A 386 20.78 6.14 -2.96
C PHE A 386 21.87 5.51 -2.07
N GLU A 387 21.66 4.26 -1.67
CA GLU A 387 22.64 3.53 -0.85
C GLU A 387 23.88 3.14 -1.67
N ALA A 388 23.69 2.75 -2.93
CA ALA A 388 24.79 2.35 -3.82
C ALA A 388 25.83 3.47 -4.03
N LEU A 389 25.38 4.72 -4.06
CA LEU A 389 26.23 5.89 -4.21
C LEU A 389 26.81 6.41 -2.90
N GLY A 390 26.42 5.85 -1.75
CA GLY A 390 27.01 6.15 -0.45
C GLY A 390 26.32 7.29 0.33
N PHE A 391 25.11 7.69 -0.05
CA PHE A 391 24.36 8.73 0.68
C PHE A 391 23.68 8.14 1.92
N THR A 392 23.62 8.95 2.99
CA THR A 392 23.04 8.56 4.28
C THR A 392 21.74 9.26 4.60
N GLY A 393 21.48 10.40 3.96
CA GLY A 393 20.18 11.08 4.05
C GLY A 393 19.87 11.92 2.80
N ALA A 394 18.61 12.28 2.64
CA ALA A 394 18.17 13.29 1.68
C ALA A 394 17.11 14.18 2.30
N THR A 395 17.15 15.48 1.97
CA THR A 395 16.06 16.40 2.27
C THR A 395 15.55 17.00 0.97
N ILE A 396 14.23 17.00 0.79
CA ILE A 396 13.57 17.78 -0.25
C ILE A 396 12.76 18.90 0.39
N ALA A 397 13.09 20.13 0.03
CA ALA A 397 12.32 21.31 0.40
C ALA A 397 11.41 21.69 -0.76
N PHE A 398 10.17 22.04 -0.45
CA PHE A 398 9.14 22.49 -1.36
C PHE A 398 8.73 23.91 -1.02
N ASP A 399 8.27 24.64 -2.03
CA ASP A 399 7.57 25.90 -1.89
C ASP A 399 6.43 25.94 -2.92
N TYR A 400 5.22 26.08 -2.40
CA TYR A 400 4.00 26.24 -3.18
C TYR A 400 3.26 27.47 -2.67
N ALA A 401 3.06 28.47 -3.53
CA ALA A 401 2.41 29.74 -3.21
C ALA A 401 3.00 30.47 -1.97
N GLY A 402 4.28 30.25 -1.66
CA GLY A 402 4.95 30.82 -0.49
C GLY A 402 4.85 29.98 0.79
N ASP A 403 4.09 28.88 0.79
CA ASP A 403 4.04 27.91 1.90
C ASP A 403 5.12 26.83 1.73
N ALA A 404 6.20 26.96 2.50
CA ALA A 404 7.35 26.07 2.43
C ALA A 404 7.18 24.83 3.32
N LYS A 405 7.46 23.64 2.78
CA LYS A 405 7.47 22.35 3.51
C LYS A 405 8.71 21.57 3.17
N ALA A 406 9.15 20.66 4.04
CA ALA A 406 10.28 19.80 3.76
C ALA A 406 10.03 18.37 4.22
N LEU A 407 10.62 17.42 3.49
CA LEU A 407 10.64 16.00 3.84
C LEU A 407 12.09 15.55 3.96
N THR A 408 12.38 14.73 4.98
CA THR A 408 13.72 14.17 5.21
C THR A 408 13.63 12.65 5.21
N PHE A 409 14.60 12.03 4.55
CA PHE A 409 14.71 10.59 4.35
C PHE A 409 16.06 10.11 4.84
N ASP A 410 16.06 9.24 5.84
CA ASP A 410 17.29 8.60 6.36
C ASP A 410 17.52 7.22 5.72
N LYS A 411 16.49 6.63 5.09
CA LYS A 411 16.49 5.31 4.43
C LYS A 411 15.47 5.27 3.28
N PRO A 412 15.66 4.44 2.24
CA PRO A 412 14.81 4.46 1.04
C PRO A 412 13.39 3.88 1.17
N ASN A 413 12.92 3.52 2.38
CA ASN A 413 11.88 2.48 2.50
C ASN A 413 10.43 2.94 2.64
N ALA A 414 10.14 4.23 2.79
CA ALA A 414 8.75 4.69 2.90
C ALA A 414 8.50 5.95 2.05
N PRO A 415 7.53 5.92 1.11
CA PRO A 415 7.04 7.14 0.49
C PRO A 415 6.53 8.12 1.55
N GLN A 416 6.93 9.39 1.44
CA GLN A 416 6.37 10.48 2.25
C GLN A 416 5.61 11.44 1.33
N SER A 417 4.72 12.26 1.89
CA SER A 417 3.95 13.20 1.08
C SER A 417 3.79 14.56 1.77
N VAL A 418 3.66 15.59 0.93
CA VAL A 418 3.30 16.95 1.32
C VAL A 418 1.99 17.31 0.64
N LYS A 419 1.17 18.11 1.32
CA LYS A 419 -0.14 18.53 0.84
C LYS A 419 -0.38 20.00 1.14
N TRP A 420 -0.96 20.72 0.19
CA TRP A 420 -1.40 22.11 0.30
C TRP A 420 -2.83 22.27 -0.20
N PHE A 421 -3.50 23.33 0.24
CA PHE A 421 -4.71 23.80 -0.44
C PHE A 421 -4.32 24.41 -1.79
N PHE A 422 -5.17 24.22 -2.79
CA PHE A 422 -4.93 24.75 -4.13
C PHE A 422 -5.04 26.29 -4.12
N ASP A 423 -4.03 26.94 -4.68
CA ASP A 423 -3.96 28.37 -4.91
C ASP A 423 -4.17 28.65 -6.40
N PRO A 424 -5.30 29.27 -6.81
CA PRO A 424 -5.62 29.48 -8.23
C PRO A 424 -4.55 30.26 -9.02
N PRO A 425 -3.91 31.34 -8.48
CA PRO A 425 -2.81 32.02 -9.15
C PRO A 425 -1.60 31.14 -9.44
N SER A 426 -1.24 30.25 -8.50
CA SER A 426 -0.08 29.36 -8.62
C SER A 426 -0.37 28.08 -9.43
N GLY A 427 -1.65 27.75 -9.64
CA GLY A 427 -2.05 26.52 -10.30
C GLY A 427 -1.54 25.28 -9.56
N ARG A 428 -1.08 24.25 -10.29
CA ARG A 428 -0.48 23.04 -9.68
C ARG A 428 1.05 23.05 -9.66
N SER A 429 1.66 24.15 -10.10
CA SER A 429 3.11 24.27 -10.17
C SER A 429 3.68 24.62 -8.81
N TYR A 430 4.72 23.90 -8.41
CA TYR A 430 5.50 24.15 -7.21
C TYR A 430 6.99 24.13 -7.57
N ARG A 431 7.81 24.69 -6.68
CA ARG A 431 9.26 24.54 -6.77
C ARG A 431 9.77 23.65 -5.66
N TYR A 432 10.84 22.91 -5.93
CA TYR A 432 11.50 22.07 -4.96
C TYR A 432 13.02 22.13 -5.08
N ARG A 433 13.71 21.84 -3.99
CA ARG A 433 15.16 21.78 -3.90
C ARG A 433 15.55 20.51 -3.16
N VAL A 434 16.55 19.80 -3.66
CA VAL A 434 17.02 18.55 -3.07
C VAL A 434 18.41 18.75 -2.47
N GLU A 435 18.60 18.18 -1.29
CA GLU A 435 19.88 18.09 -0.59
C GLU A 435 20.18 16.62 -0.29
N PHE A 436 21.37 16.15 -0.66
CA PHE A 436 21.83 14.79 -0.35
C PHE A 436 23.00 14.84 0.63
N PHE A 437 22.88 14.09 1.72
CA PHE A 437 23.88 14.05 2.80
C PHE A 437 24.91 12.93 2.57
N PRO A 438 26.20 13.27 2.54
CA PRO A 438 27.28 12.34 2.22
C PRO A 438 27.48 11.28 3.33
N GLY A 439 27.83 10.06 2.94
CA GLY A 439 28.29 9.01 3.86
C GLY A 439 29.81 8.85 3.89
N PRO A 440 30.33 7.81 4.59
CA PRO A 440 31.77 7.55 4.68
C PRO A 440 32.38 7.05 3.37
N ASP A 441 31.60 6.37 2.53
CA ASP A 441 32.06 5.72 1.28
C ASP A 441 31.74 6.55 0.02
N MET A 442 31.72 7.88 0.16
CA MET A 442 31.40 8.78 -0.93
C MET A 442 32.45 8.76 -2.04
N PRO A 443 32.05 8.86 -3.33
CA PRO A 443 32.99 9.10 -4.41
C PRO A 443 33.76 10.41 -4.18
N ASP A 444 35.03 10.43 -4.57
CA ASP A 444 35.85 11.64 -4.47
C ASP A 444 35.18 12.79 -5.26
N GLY A 445 35.16 13.98 -4.65
CA GLY A 445 34.49 15.22 -5.05
C GLY A 445 32.96 15.24 -4.94
N LEU A 446 32.40 14.39 -4.09
CA LEU A 446 31.03 14.50 -3.56
C LEU A 446 31.00 14.47 -2.01
N GLU A 447 32.14 14.66 -1.35
CA GLU A 447 32.30 14.52 0.11
C GLU A 447 31.55 15.60 0.90
N SER A 448 31.25 16.74 0.27
CA SER A 448 30.45 17.82 0.88
C SER A 448 28.95 17.64 0.70
N GLY A 449 28.51 16.54 0.09
CA GLY A 449 27.12 16.34 -0.31
C GLY A 449 26.77 17.10 -1.59
N PHE A 450 25.48 17.25 -1.83
CA PHE A 450 24.95 17.95 -3.00
C PHE A 450 23.71 18.74 -2.63
N THR A 451 23.58 19.95 -3.17
CA THR A 451 22.35 20.73 -3.11
C THR A 451 22.00 21.21 -4.51
N SER A 452 20.77 20.93 -4.96
CA SER A 452 20.29 21.41 -6.26
C SER A 452 19.93 22.90 -6.20
N ASP A 453 19.80 23.53 -7.37
CA ASP A 453 19.01 24.75 -7.50
C ASP A 453 17.51 24.45 -7.26
N TRP A 454 16.69 25.50 -7.19
CA TRP A 454 15.24 25.36 -7.18
C TRP A 454 14.75 24.88 -8.55
N LEU A 455 14.16 23.69 -8.57
CA LEU A 455 13.53 23.06 -9.73
C LEU A 455 12.03 23.33 -9.70
N VAL A 456 11.40 23.48 -10.87
CA VAL A 456 9.94 23.66 -11.00
C VAL A 456 9.31 22.37 -11.50
N SER A 457 8.21 21.95 -10.89
CA SER A 457 7.44 20.78 -11.31
C SER A 457 5.94 20.97 -11.07
N ASN A 458 5.13 20.18 -11.77
CA ASN A 458 3.70 20.00 -11.54
C ASN A 458 3.34 18.51 -11.35
N GLU A 459 4.33 17.65 -11.18
CA GLU A 459 4.15 16.21 -11.00
C GLU A 459 3.57 15.91 -9.61
N THR A 460 2.75 14.88 -9.51
CA THR A 460 2.20 14.40 -8.22
C THR A 460 3.12 13.40 -7.54
N ARG A 461 4.17 12.92 -8.22
CA ARG A 461 5.20 12.03 -7.69
C ARG A 461 6.58 12.52 -8.07
N ILE A 462 7.48 12.61 -7.09
CA ILE A 462 8.90 12.85 -7.30
C ILE A 462 9.70 11.64 -6.82
N THR A 463 10.64 11.18 -7.65
CA THR A 463 11.65 10.21 -7.22
C THR A 463 12.98 10.91 -6.99
N LEU A 464 13.42 10.95 -5.73
CA LEU A 464 14.72 11.43 -5.31
C LEU A 464 15.78 10.39 -5.65
N ASP A 465 16.26 10.43 -6.89
CA ASP A 465 17.31 9.52 -7.35
C ASP A 465 18.63 10.28 -7.59
N PRO A 466 19.65 10.08 -6.75
CA PRO A 466 21.00 10.62 -6.88
C PRO A 466 21.59 10.57 -8.31
N ILE A 467 21.37 9.47 -9.04
CA ILE A 467 21.91 9.28 -10.41
C ILE A 467 21.39 10.31 -11.43
N ARG A 468 20.27 11.00 -11.13
CA ARG A 468 19.74 12.08 -11.97
C ARG A 468 20.57 13.35 -11.89
N PHE A 469 21.33 13.52 -10.81
CA PHE A 469 22.11 14.73 -10.54
C PHE A 469 23.60 14.53 -10.78
N PHE A 470 24.09 13.31 -10.60
CA PHE A 470 25.50 12.99 -10.75
C PHE A 470 25.71 11.55 -11.24
N GLN A 471 26.71 11.37 -12.09
CA GLN A 471 27.09 10.08 -12.65
C GLN A 471 28.54 9.80 -12.27
N PRO A 472 28.79 9.25 -11.06
CA PRO A 472 30.14 8.92 -10.65
C PRO A 472 30.72 7.80 -11.51
N ALA A 473 32.01 7.90 -11.77
CA ALA A 473 32.78 6.88 -12.46
C ALA A 473 33.51 5.99 -11.45
N THR A 474 33.69 4.73 -11.83
CA THR A 474 34.57 3.80 -11.11
C THR A 474 35.62 3.29 -12.07
N VAL A 475 36.89 3.50 -11.74
CA VAL A 475 38.02 2.96 -12.51
C VAL A 475 38.76 1.93 -11.66
N GLY A 476 38.75 0.68 -12.12
CA GLY A 476 39.49 -0.42 -11.51
C GLY A 476 40.93 -0.48 -12.00
N PHE A 477 41.83 -0.99 -11.18
CA PHE A 477 43.23 -1.23 -11.56
C PHE A 477 43.55 -2.69 -11.35
N ARG A 478 44.07 -3.35 -12.39
CA ARG A 478 44.29 -4.80 -12.37
C ARG A 478 45.61 -5.16 -13.04
N LEU A 479 46.35 -6.07 -12.43
CA LEU A 479 47.52 -6.69 -13.06
C LEU A 479 47.11 -7.66 -14.16
N LEU A 480 47.86 -7.66 -15.27
CA LEU A 480 47.76 -8.70 -16.29
C LEU A 480 48.32 -10.04 -15.78
N ASP A 481 49.36 -9.98 -14.95
CA ASP A 481 50.04 -11.13 -14.36
C ASP A 481 50.32 -10.87 -12.88
N ASP A 482 49.77 -11.73 -12.02
CA ASP A 482 49.91 -11.65 -10.56
C ASP A 482 51.35 -11.99 -10.11
N GLU A 483 52.15 -12.70 -10.91
CA GLU A 483 53.53 -13.03 -10.57
C GLU A 483 54.41 -11.78 -10.43
N VAL A 484 54.00 -10.65 -11.02
CA VAL A 484 54.65 -9.34 -10.85
C VAL A 484 54.78 -8.99 -9.36
N LEU A 485 53.80 -9.36 -8.51
CA LEU A 485 53.82 -9.05 -7.08
C LEU A 485 54.86 -9.84 -6.28
N THR A 486 55.41 -10.92 -6.83
CA THR A 486 56.53 -11.64 -6.20
C THR A 486 57.82 -10.83 -6.25
N ARG A 487 58.01 -10.04 -7.32
CA ARG A 487 59.17 -9.16 -7.53
C ARG A 487 58.93 -7.75 -7.00
N PHE A 488 57.69 -7.29 -7.09
CA PHE A 488 57.26 -5.96 -6.65
C PHE A 488 56.12 -6.10 -5.64
N PRO A 489 56.41 -6.33 -4.35
CA PRO A 489 55.38 -6.55 -3.33
C PRO A 489 54.40 -5.39 -3.17
N THR A 490 54.73 -4.21 -3.69
CA THR A 490 53.87 -3.03 -3.67
C THR A 490 53.97 -2.30 -5.00
N ILE A 491 52.83 -2.00 -5.59
CA ILE A 491 52.73 -1.10 -6.74
C ILE A 491 51.88 0.08 -6.30
N GLU A 492 52.49 1.26 -6.28
CA GLU A 492 51.79 2.52 -6.01
C GLU A 492 51.24 3.07 -7.32
N ILE A 493 49.97 3.45 -7.30
CA ILE A 493 49.22 3.95 -8.45
C ILE A 493 48.79 5.37 -8.12
N GLU A 494 49.46 6.36 -8.70
CA GLU A 494 49.03 7.75 -8.65
C GLU A 494 48.10 8.00 -9.85
N ALA A 495 46.79 8.05 -9.57
CA ALA A 495 45.74 8.29 -10.56
C ALA A 495 45.29 9.76 -10.49
N SER A 496 45.05 10.36 -11.66
CA SER A 496 44.58 11.74 -11.79
C SER A 496 43.53 11.89 -12.88
N HIS A 497 42.51 12.70 -12.63
CA HIS A 497 41.48 13.09 -13.60
C HIS A 497 41.52 14.61 -13.76
N GLU A 498 41.91 15.06 -14.95
CA GLU A 498 42.13 16.47 -15.27
C GLU A 498 40.81 17.24 -15.41
N ASN A 499 40.82 18.51 -15.02
CA ASN A 499 39.66 19.38 -15.18
C ASN A 499 39.73 20.08 -16.54
N PRO A 500 38.79 19.81 -17.47
CA PRO A 500 38.82 20.43 -18.81
C PRO A 500 38.65 21.95 -18.76
N ALA A 501 38.09 22.51 -17.69
CA ALA A 501 37.96 23.95 -17.48
C ALA A 501 39.22 24.61 -16.87
N GLY A 502 40.33 23.87 -16.73
CA GLY A 502 41.61 24.39 -16.23
C GLY A 502 41.71 24.58 -14.71
N GLY A 503 40.78 24.00 -13.95
CA GLY A 503 40.82 23.95 -12.48
C GLY A 503 41.72 22.83 -11.92
N PRO A 504 41.76 22.65 -10.59
CA PRO A 504 42.55 21.57 -9.98
C PRO A 504 42.03 20.19 -10.42
N ALA A 505 42.95 19.32 -10.82
CA ALA A 505 42.68 17.91 -11.09
C ALA A 505 42.30 17.15 -9.81
N ARG A 506 41.51 16.10 -9.96
CA ARG A 506 41.25 15.14 -8.87
C ARG A 506 42.36 14.11 -8.87
N ARG A 507 42.89 13.75 -7.70
CA ARG A 507 44.01 12.80 -7.58
C ARG A 507 43.74 11.78 -6.48
N LYS A 508 44.18 10.55 -6.72
CA LYS A 508 44.11 9.46 -5.74
C LYS A 508 45.36 8.59 -5.84
N THR A 509 45.95 8.28 -4.69
CA THR A 509 47.00 7.28 -4.58
C THR A 509 46.37 5.97 -4.11
N LEU A 510 46.55 4.91 -4.90
CA LEU A 510 46.12 3.56 -4.59
C LEU A 510 47.33 2.65 -4.46
N MET A 511 47.17 1.52 -3.76
CA MET A 511 48.21 0.52 -3.63
C MET A 511 47.68 -0.83 -4.10
N LEU A 512 48.47 -1.51 -4.93
CA LEU A 512 48.25 -2.88 -5.34
C LEU A 512 49.28 -3.76 -4.62
N ARG A 513 48.78 -4.75 -3.87
CA ARG A 513 49.55 -5.63 -2.98
C ARG A 513 49.01 -7.06 -3.06
N PRO A 514 49.73 -8.09 -2.58
CA PRO A 514 49.25 -9.47 -2.57
C PRO A 514 47.88 -9.67 -1.89
N ASP A 515 47.57 -8.88 -0.86
CA ASP A 515 46.30 -8.86 -0.11
C ASP A 515 45.24 -7.94 -0.73
N GLN A 516 45.62 -7.07 -1.67
CA GLN A 516 44.75 -6.09 -2.32
C GLN A 516 45.10 -5.95 -3.81
N LYS A 517 44.54 -6.85 -4.63
CA LYS A 517 44.89 -6.98 -6.06
C LYS A 517 44.00 -6.17 -7.01
N THR A 518 42.86 -5.68 -6.52
CA THR A 518 41.86 -4.97 -7.33
C THR A 518 41.45 -3.64 -6.68
N PRO A 519 42.39 -2.72 -6.43
CA PRO A 519 42.02 -1.38 -5.99
C PRO A 519 41.18 -0.70 -7.08
N SER A 520 40.27 0.16 -6.66
CA SER A 520 39.44 0.96 -7.56
C SER A 520 39.34 2.40 -7.04
N TRP A 521 39.12 3.33 -7.97
CA TRP A 521 38.87 4.72 -7.68
C TRP A 521 37.45 5.09 -8.09
N ARG A 522 36.64 5.48 -7.11
CA ARG A 522 35.32 6.08 -7.32
C ARG A 522 35.42 7.59 -7.21
N PHE A 523 35.03 8.31 -8.25
CA PHE A 523 35.05 9.77 -8.28
C PHE A 523 33.92 10.31 -9.16
N LEU A 524 33.53 11.58 -8.95
CA LEU A 524 32.64 12.28 -9.88
C LEU A 524 33.45 12.93 -11.02
N PRO A 525 33.26 12.56 -12.30
CA PRO A 525 33.88 13.26 -13.41
C PRO A 525 33.46 14.74 -13.49
N PHE A 526 34.33 15.60 -14.03
CA PHE A 526 33.96 16.99 -14.32
C PHE A 526 32.95 17.11 -15.46
N THR A 527 32.94 16.12 -16.35
CA THR A 527 31.97 15.98 -17.46
C THR A 527 31.32 14.60 -17.37
N PRO A 528 29.99 14.50 -17.27
CA PRO A 528 29.30 13.21 -17.14
C PRO A 528 29.69 12.23 -18.26
N GLY A 529 30.05 11.01 -17.88
CA GLY A 529 30.50 9.96 -18.80
C GLY A 529 31.98 9.99 -19.20
N GLU A 530 32.74 11.04 -18.86
CA GLU A 530 34.16 11.14 -19.19
C GLU A 530 35.04 10.67 -18.02
N ALA A 531 35.28 9.35 -17.93
CA ALA A 531 36.09 8.74 -16.89
C ALA A 531 37.59 8.61 -17.25
N GLU A 532 38.14 9.52 -18.05
CA GLU A 532 39.56 9.45 -18.43
C GLU A 532 40.46 9.65 -17.21
N VAL A 533 41.41 8.73 -17.01
CA VAL A 533 42.37 8.78 -15.90
C VAL A 533 43.79 8.72 -16.45
N THR A 534 44.63 9.64 -16.00
CA THR A 534 46.07 9.62 -16.19
C THR A 534 46.74 9.00 -14.98
N THR A 535 47.59 8.00 -15.21
CA THR A 535 48.18 7.17 -14.16
C THR A 535 49.70 7.19 -14.21
N ARG A 536 50.34 7.29 -13.06
CA ARG A 536 51.77 7.05 -12.86
C ARG A 536 51.93 5.87 -11.90
N LEU A 537 52.72 4.89 -12.31
CA LEU A 537 52.90 3.62 -11.62
C LEU A 537 54.30 3.55 -11.03
N ARG A 538 54.41 3.15 -9.76
CA ARG A 538 55.70 2.91 -9.10
C ARG A 538 55.76 1.49 -8.55
N PHE A 539 56.59 0.67 -9.18
CA PHE A 539 56.81 -0.74 -8.83
C PHE A 539 57.92 -0.84 -7.78
N LEU A 540 57.56 -1.10 -6.52
CA LEU A 540 58.50 -1.14 -5.39
C LEU A 540 58.97 -2.57 -5.11
N ARG A 541 60.28 -2.75 -5.06
CA ARG A 541 60.96 -3.98 -4.64
C ARG A 541 61.03 -4.07 -3.11
N ALA A 542 61.29 -5.26 -2.57
CA ALA A 542 61.40 -5.49 -1.12
C ALA A 542 62.51 -4.67 -0.43
N ASN A 543 63.54 -4.23 -1.16
CA ASN A 543 64.63 -3.40 -0.66
C ASN A 543 64.34 -1.89 -0.76
N GLY A 544 63.13 -1.49 -1.16
CA GLY A 544 62.71 -0.09 -1.27
C GLY A 544 63.10 0.62 -2.57
N THR A 545 63.90 0.00 -3.44
CA THR A 545 64.12 0.54 -4.80
C THR A 545 62.90 0.24 -5.68
N GLY A 546 62.72 0.99 -6.77
CA GLY A 546 61.58 0.75 -7.64
C GLY A 546 61.73 1.30 -9.05
N LEU A 547 60.85 0.84 -9.93
CA LEU A 547 60.69 1.36 -11.29
C LEU A 547 59.49 2.30 -11.34
N GLU A 548 59.58 3.37 -12.12
CA GLU A 548 58.47 4.27 -12.41
C GLU A 548 58.06 4.13 -13.88
N ILE A 549 56.76 4.02 -14.14
CA ILE A 549 56.17 3.93 -15.48
C ILE A 549 55.05 4.96 -15.61
N GLY A 550 55.00 5.62 -16.76
CA GLY A 550 53.94 6.56 -17.13
C GLY A 550 54.46 7.98 -17.40
N PRO A 551 53.56 8.96 -17.59
CA PRO A 551 52.11 8.83 -17.44
C PRO A 551 51.44 7.94 -18.50
N LEU A 552 50.43 7.17 -18.09
CA LEU A 552 49.58 6.36 -18.96
C LEU A 552 48.16 6.91 -18.91
N VAL A 553 47.58 7.23 -20.07
CA VAL A 553 46.20 7.71 -20.19
C VAL A 553 45.29 6.53 -20.55
N SER A 554 44.19 6.37 -19.80
CA SER A 554 43.17 5.37 -20.07
C SER A 554 41.78 5.99 -20.06
N ARG A 555 40.93 5.54 -21.00
CA ARG A 555 39.49 5.88 -21.08
C ARG A 555 38.59 4.71 -20.69
N SER A 556 39.16 3.57 -20.33
CA SER A 556 38.42 2.39 -19.90
C SER A 556 38.08 2.50 -18.42
N ASP A 557 37.01 1.82 -18.02
CA ASP A 557 36.64 1.56 -16.62
C ASP A 557 37.65 0.67 -15.87
N THR A 558 38.64 0.12 -16.56
CA THR A 558 39.68 -0.76 -16.03
C THR A 558 41.03 -0.42 -16.65
N VAL A 559 42.01 -0.07 -15.82
CA VAL A 559 43.41 0.09 -16.22
C VAL A 559 44.14 -1.23 -16.01
N LEU A 560 44.64 -1.80 -17.10
CA LEU A 560 45.46 -3.02 -17.09
C LEU A 560 46.93 -2.64 -16.90
N ILE A 561 47.52 -3.15 -15.83
CA ILE A 561 48.91 -2.92 -15.46
C ILE A 561 49.73 -4.12 -15.95
N ALA A 562 50.64 -3.86 -16.88
CA ALA A 562 51.56 -4.85 -17.43
C ALA A 562 52.80 -5.04 -16.53
N ASP A 563 53.49 -6.16 -16.72
CA ASP A 563 54.80 -6.40 -16.12
C ASP A 563 55.80 -5.32 -16.61
N PRO A 564 56.46 -4.56 -15.73
CA PRO A 564 57.43 -3.55 -16.11
C PRO A 564 58.70 -4.15 -16.74
N GLN A 565 58.93 -5.45 -16.55
CA GLN A 565 60.10 -6.17 -17.07
C GLN A 565 59.65 -7.52 -17.63
N PRO A 566 59.01 -7.57 -18.82
CA PRO A 566 58.40 -8.80 -19.35
C PRO A 566 59.41 -9.77 -19.97
N LEU A 567 60.61 -9.29 -20.32
CA LEU A 567 61.64 -10.13 -20.94
C LEU A 567 62.18 -11.16 -19.94
N ARG A 568 62.47 -12.36 -20.44
CA ARG A 568 63.03 -13.48 -19.67
C ARG A 568 64.22 -14.08 -20.41
N LEU A 569 65.25 -14.45 -19.66
CA LEU A 569 66.26 -15.40 -20.08
C LEU A 569 65.90 -16.75 -19.47
N GLU A 570 65.66 -17.73 -20.31
CA GLU A 570 65.45 -19.12 -19.91
C GLU A 570 66.63 -19.95 -20.42
N VAL A 571 67.29 -20.64 -19.50
CA VAL A 571 68.40 -21.55 -19.78
C VAL A 571 68.00 -22.95 -19.36
N GLU A 572 67.88 -23.86 -20.32
CA GLU A 572 67.60 -25.26 -20.06
C GLU A 572 68.90 -26.03 -19.82
N ILE A 573 69.02 -26.68 -18.67
CA ILE A 573 70.21 -27.42 -18.27
C ILE A 573 69.90 -28.90 -18.38
N ILE A 574 70.63 -29.59 -19.26
CA ILE A 574 70.36 -30.98 -19.64
C ILE A 574 71.56 -31.83 -19.22
N PRO A 575 71.44 -32.67 -18.18
CA PRO A 575 72.47 -33.65 -17.85
C PRO A 575 72.57 -34.71 -18.95
N SER A 576 73.79 -34.98 -19.42
CA SER A 576 74.10 -35.98 -20.45
C SER A 576 75.37 -36.73 -20.05
N VAL A 577 75.25 -37.54 -18.99
CA VAL A 577 76.37 -38.24 -18.36
C VAL A 577 76.08 -39.71 -18.11
N ASP A 578 77.13 -40.50 -17.88
CA ASP A 578 76.99 -41.86 -17.36
C ASP A 578 76.99 -41.86 -15.82
N TRP A 579 75.84 -42.19 -15.22
CA TRP A 579 75.66 -42.23 -13.77
C TRP A 579 76.33 -43.45 -13.10
N THR A 580 76.97 -44.36 -13.84
CA THR A 580 77.69 -45.50 -13.25
C THR A 580 78.78 -45.03 -12.28
N SER A 581 79.54 -43.99 -12.65
CA SER A 581 80.68 -43.45 -11.90
C SER A 581 80.33 -42.23 -11.03
N LEU A 582 79.27 -41.50 -11.39
CA LEU A 582 78.88 -40.23 -10.77
C LEU A 582 77.79 -40.38 -9.71
N ARG A 583 77.94 -39.65 -8.61
CA ARG A 583 76.94 -39.53 -7.54
C ARG A 583 76.02 -38.33 -7.78
N GLN A 584 76.57 -37.20 -8.20
CA GLN A 584 75.86 -35.93 -8.28
C GLN A 584 76.55 -34.95 -9.22
N ILE A 585 75.75 -34.12 -9.88
CA ILE A 585 76.19 -32.96 -10.66
C ILE A 585 75.59 -31.71 -10.05
N ILE A 586 76.38 -30.65 -9.93
CA ILE A 586 75.92 -29.32 -9.53
C ILE A 586 76.29 -28.33 -10.63
N VAL A 587 75.32 -27.56 -11.10
CA VAL A 587 75.52 -26.48 -12.06
C VAL A 587 75.20 -25.16 -11.37
N ASP A 588 76.21 -24.29 -11.23
CA ASP A 588 76.00 -22.93 -10.74
C ASP A 588 75.92 -21.98 -11.94
N LEU A 589 74.92 -21.11 -11.98
CA LEU A 589 74.68 -20.13 -13.03
C LEU A 589 74.79 -18.70 -12.47
N ARG A 590 75.21 -17.77 -13.31
CA ARG A 590 75.39 -16.35 -12.98
C ARG A 590 75.00 -15.49 -14.16
N TYR A 591 74.24 -14.45 -13.90
CA TYR A 591 73.94 -13.40 -14.85
C TYR A 591 74.18 -12.04 -14.20
N GLU A 592 74.84 -11.15 -14.91
CA GLU A 592 75.14 -9.80 -14.45
C GLU A 592 74.94 -8.80 -15.57
N ASP A 593 74.06 -7.83 -15.33
CA ASP A 593 73.84 -6.67 -16.19
C ASP A 593 74.00 -5.42 -15.33
N ALA A 594 75.23 -4.90 -15.31
CA ALA A 594 75.60 -3.78 -14.46
C ALA A 594 74.88 -2.47 -14.85
N GLU A 595 74.58 -2.26 -16.13
CA GLU A 595 73.91 -1.06 -16.63
C GLU A 595 72.45 -1.00 -16.13
N ASN A 596 71.80 -2.16 -15.97
CA ASN A 596 70.42 -2.25 -15.46
C ASN A 596 70.36 -2.69 -13.98
N GLY A 597 71.51 -2.82 -13.31
CA GLY A 597 71.62 -3.21 -11.91
C GLY A 597 71.04 -4.61 -11.60
N LEU A 598 71.07 -5.52 -12.58
CA LEU A 598 70.57 -6.89 -12.41
C LEU A 598 71.71 -7.85 -12.10
N ARG A 599 71.54 -8.67 -11.06
CA ARG A 599 72.45 -9.77 -10.71
C ARG A 599 71.62 -10.96 -10.27
N HIS A 600 71.75 -12.05 -11.01
CA HIS A 600 71.06 -13.30 -10.70
C HIS A 600 72.06 -14.44 -10.57
N ALA A 601 71.83 -15.31 -9.60
CA ALA A 601 72.57 -16.54 -9.42
C ALA A 601 71.59 -17.71 -9.40
N GLY A 602 71.96 -18.82 -10.01
CA GLY A 602 71.17 -20.05 -10.10
C GLY A 602 71.97 -21.25 -9.65
N LYS A 603 71.26 -22.30 -9.21
CA LYS A 603 71.87 -23.59 -8.92
C LYS A 603 70.92 -24.69 -9.36
N ALA A 604 71.40 -25.57 -10.23
CA ALA A 604 70.73 -26.82 -10.57
C ALA A 604 71.53 -28.00 -10.00
N THR A 605 70.85 -29.08 -9.64
CA THR A 605 71.46 -30.26 -9.06
C THR A 605 70.82 -31.51 -9.65
N PHE A 606 71.65 -32.39 -10.20
CA PHE A 606 71.22 -33.62 -10.86
C PHE A 606 71.84 -34.83 -10.17
N THR A 607 71.08 -35.92 -10.17
CA THR A 607 71.44 -37.25 -9.68
C THR A 607 70.84 -38.28 -10.63
N GLU A 608 71.23 -39.55 -10.52
CA GLU A 608 70.63 -40.64 -11.31
C GLU A 608 69.09 -40.68 -11.21
N LYS A 609 68.52 -40.25 -10.07
CA LYS A 609 67.05 -40.18 -9.86
C LYS A 609 66.40 -38.91 -10.39
N THR A 610 67.18 -37.87 -10.64
CA THR A 610 66.73 -36.53 -11.07
C THR A 610 67.48 -36.12 -12.33
N ASP A 611 67.62 -37.06 -13.27
CA ASP A 611 68.32 -36.89 -14.55
C ASP A 611 67.37 -36.36 -15.64
N VAL A 612 66.62 -35.33 -15.26
CA VAL A 612 65.72 -34.60 -16.15
C VAL A 612 66.23 -33.18 -16.29
N SER A 613 65.91 -32.51 -17.40
CA SER A 613 66.35 -31.13 -17.60
C SER A 613 65.78 -30.20 -16.52
N SER A 614 66.54 -29.14 -16.21
CA SER A 614 66.13 -28.10 -15.26
C SER A 614 66.26 -26.74 -15.93
N ALA A 615 65.19 -25.94 -15.89
CA ALA A 615 65.19 -24.59 -16.43
C ALA A 615 65.61 -23.58 -15.36
N TRP A 616 66.50 -22.66 -15.72
CA TRP A 616 66.81 -21.48 -14.96
C TRP A 616 66.24 -20.26 -15.68
N VAL A 617 65.18 -19.68 -15.12
CA VAL A 617 64.45 -18.54 -15.70
C VAL A 617 64.69 -17.29 -14.86
N ILE A 618 65.16 -16.23 -15.49
CA ILE A 618 65.40 -14.93 -14.83
C ILE A 618 64.84 -13.78 -15.68
N PRO A 619 64.40 -12.67 -15.07
CA PRO A 619 64.07 -11.46 -15.82
C PRO A 619 65.35 -10.81 -16.35
N ILE A 620 65.28 -10.27 -17.57
CA ILE A 620 66.34 -9.45 -18.17
C ILE A 620 65.77 -8.08 -18.55
N ALA A 621 66.61 -7.05 -18.56
CA ALA A 621 66.19 -5.70 -18.94
C ALA A 621 66.33 -5.42 -20.44
N ASP A 622 67.20 -6.16 -21.11
CA ASP A 622 67.54 -5.98 -22.51
C ASP A 622 67.57 -7.35 -23.21
N ALA A 623 66.86 -7.47 -24.33
CA ALA A 623 66.77 -8.71 -25.09
C ALA A 623 68.11 -9.12 -25.71
N ASP A 624 69.04 -8.19 -25.90
CA ASP A 624 70.37 -8.45 -26.46
C ASP A 624 71.39 -8.87 -25.38
N LYS A 625 71.09 -8.64 -24.10
CA LYS A 625 71.95 -9.03 -22.98
C LYS A 625 71.54 -10.37 -22.40
N ARG A 626 71.77 -11.43 -23.17
CA ARG A 626 71.47 -12.83 -22.79
C ARG A 626 72.69 -13.61 -22.27
N HIS A 627 73.85 -12.96 -22.23
CA HIS A 627 75.09 -13.56 -21.80
C HIS A 627 75.06 -13.95 -20.32
N TYR A 628 75.35 -15.21 -20.02
CA TYR A 628 75.45 -15.73 -18.65
C TYR A 628 76.68 -16.62 -18.52
N SER A 629 77.12 -16.85 -17.28
CA SER A 629 78.21 -17.78 -16.98
C SER A 629 77.70 -18.94 -16.16
N TYR A 630 78.17 -20.15 -16.47
CA TYR A 630 77.90 -21.33 -15.66
C TYR A 630 79.19 -22.08 -15.34
N ARG A 631 79.17 -22.87 -14.25
CA ARG A 631 80.20 -23.90 -14.02
C ARG A 631 79.53 -25.20 -13.63
N VAL A 632 80.24 -26.30 -13.86
CA VAL A 632 79.78 -27.63 -13.49
C VAL A 632 80.72 -28.25 -12.46
N THR A 633 80.14 -28.89 -11.46
CA THR A 633 80.84 -29.70 -10.46
C THR A 633 80.33 -31.13 -10.52
N PHE A 634 81.23 -32.08 -10.77
CA PHE A 634 80.97 -33.51 -10.76
C PHE A 634 81.46 -34.10 -9.44
N LEU A 635 80.61 -34.85 -8.76
CA LEU A 635 80.93 -35.62 -7.57
C LEU A 635 80.87 -37.10 -7.91
N ALA A 636 82.01 -37.79 -7.90
CA ALA A 636 82.09 -39.23 -8.15
C ALA A 636 81.56 -40.05 -6.96
N LYS A 637 81.12 -41.29 -7.21
CA LYS A 637 80.74 -42.24 -6.14
C LYS A 637 81.91 -42.59 -5.20
N THR A 638 83.15 -42.43 -5.68
CA THR A 638 84.39 -42.59 -4.91
C THR A 638 84.65 -41.43 -3.94
N GLY A 639 83.90 -40.33 -4.06
CA GLY A 639 84.10 -39.10 -3.28
C GLY A 639 85.02 -38.08 -3.94
N ALA A 640 85.63 -38.39 -5.09
CA ALA A 640 86.41 -37.42 -5.85
C ALA A 640 85.51 -36.30 -6.41
N VAL A 641 86.01 -35.06 -6.38
CA VAL A 641 85.32 -33.87 -6.90
C VAL A 641 86.10 -33.30 -8.07
N ARG A 642 85.42 -33.11 -9.20
CA ARG A 642 85.96 -32.43 -10.39
C ARG A 642 85.10 -31.21 -10.68
N GLN A 643 85.69 -30.03 -10.69
CA GLN A 643 84.99 -28.77 -10.94
C GLN A 643 85.58 -28.06 -12.14
N TRP A 644 84.72 -27.59 -13.04
CA TRP A 644 85.12 -26.73 -14.15
C TRP A 644 85.16 -25.25 -13.74
N PRO A 645 85.96 -24.41 -14.42
CA PRO A 645 85.87 -22.97 -14.26
C PRO A 645 84.53 -22.44 -14.77
N PHE A 646 84.24 -21.16 -14.52
CA PHE A 646 83.09 -20.51 -15.15
C PHE A 646 83.33 -20.36 -16.64
N VAL A 647 82.33 -20.76 -17.41
CA VAL A 647 82.27 -20.63 -18.84
C VAL A 647 81.13 -19.68 -19.16
N SER A 648 81.43 -18.63 -19.93
CA SER A 648 80.40 -17.69 -20.37
C SER A 648 79.87 -18.08 -21.74
N THR A 649 78.55 -17.99 -21.91
CA THR A 649 77.85 -18.37 -23.13
C THR A 649 76.54 -17.59 -23.31
N ASP A 650 76.00 -17.65 -24.53
CA ASP A 650 74.68 -17.12 -24.91
C ASP A 650 73.69 -18.25 -25.25
N ASP A 651 74.09 -19.51 -25.05
CA ASP A 651 73.29 -20.68 -25.42
C ASP A 651 72.01 -20.79 -24.58
N GLU A 652 70.88 -21.10 -25.22
CA GLU A 652 69.62 -21.34 -24.48
C GLU A 652 69.59 -22.71 -23.79
N ARG A 653 70.54 -23.60 -24.15
CA ARG A 653 70.66 -24.95 -23.61
C ARG A 653 72.09 -25.28 -23.21
N VAL A 654 72.26 -25.78 -21.99
CA VAL A 654 73.54 -26.29 -21.48
C VAL A 654 73.48 -27.80 -21.40
N PHE A 655 74.19 -28.48 -22.29
CA PHE A 655 74.44 -29.92 -22.17
C PHE A 655 75.60 -30.15 -21.20
N VAL A 656 75.36 -30.93 -20.15
CA VAL A 656 76.37 -31.25 -19.16
C VAL A 656 76.92 -32.65 -19.41
N THR A 657 78.14 -32.72 -19.93
CA THR A 657 78.87 -33.96 -20.23
C THR A 657 80.06 -34.15 -19.29
N GLU A 658 80.60 -35.36 -19.13
CA GLU A 658 81.80 -35.56 -18.29
C GLU A 658 83.08 -35.03 -18.91
N ASP A 659 83.18 -35.10 -20.23
CA ASP A 659 84.24 -34.49 -21.01
C ASP A 659 83.85 -33.06 -21.34
N PHE A 660 84.79 -32.13 -21.17
CA PHE A 660 84.57 -30.74 -21.58
C PHE A 660 84.72 -30.68 -23.10
N LEU A 661 83.60 -30.70 -23.83
CA LEU A 661 83.57 -30.57 -25.28
C LEU A 661 82.72 -29.35 -25.63
N ARG A 662 83.38 -28.24 -25.98
CA ARG A 662 82.69 -27.01 -26.40
C ARG A 662 83.10 -26.62 -27.80
N GLU A 663 82.17 -26.68 -28.75
CA GLU A 663 82.36 -26.06 -30.05
C GLU A 663 82.30 -24.54 -29.88
N THR A 664 83.39 -23.86 -30.24
CA THR A 664 83.49 -22.39 -30.18
C THR A 664 83.58 -21.84 -31.59
N ILE A 665 82.68 -20.91 -31.91
CA ILE A 665 82.66 -20.18 -33.18
C ILE A 665 83.03 -18.73 -32.88
N VAL A 666 84.12 -18.26 -33.48
CA VAL A 666 84.57 -16.87 -33.41
C VAL A 666 84.10 -16.15 -34.65
N ALA A 667 83.13 -15.24 -34.52
CA ALA A 667 82.69 -14.38 -35.61
C ALA A 667 83.69 -13.25 -35.85
N VAL A 668 84.07 -13.06 -37.10
CA VAL A 668 85.08 -12.10 -37.55
C VAL A 668 84.42 -11.09 -38.47
N SER A 669 84.57 -9.81 -38.16
CA SER A 669 83.98 -8.72 -38.96
C SER A 669 84.84 -7.47 -38.90
N SER A 670 84.48 -6.45 -39.69
CA SER A 670 85.13 -5.15 -39.64
C SER A 670 84.13 -4.01 -39.49
N ARG A 671 84.57 -2.87 -38.97
CA ARG A 671 83.76 -1.66 -38.79
C ARG A 671 84.60 -0.41 -39.06
N GLY A 672 83.96 0.73 -39.32
CA GLY A 672 84.64 1.98 -39.66
C GLY A 672 84.52 2.33 -41.14
N LYS A 673 85.56 2.94 -41.72
CA LYS A 673 85.60 3.34 -43.15
C LYS A 673 85.43 2.15 -44.10
N SER A 674 85.01 2.42 -45.32
CA SER A 674 85.02 1.39 -46.37
C SER A 674 86.47 1.01 -46.72
N PHE A 675 86.67 -0.20 -47.25
CA PHE A 675 87.99 -0.69 -47.63
C PHE A 675 88.63 0.20 -48.71
N ASP A 676 87.82 0.66 -49.67
CA ASP A 676 88.24 1.58 -50.73
C ASP A 676 88.70 2.93 -50.17
N GLU A 677 87.96 3.51 -49.22
CA GLU A 677 88.33 4.77 -48.54
C GLU A 677 89.62 4.65 -47.71
N ALA A 678 89.87 3.46 -47.17
CA ALA A 678 91.07 3.17 -46.38
C ALA A 678 92.26 2.67 -47.22
N GLY A 679 92.09 2.54 -48.55
CA GLY A 679 93.12 2.01 -49.44
C GLY A 679 93.43 0.52 -49.23
N ILE A 680 92.54 -0.23 -48.58
CA ILE A 680 92.69 -1.66 -48.25
C ILE A 680 92.00 -2.50 -49.32
N ALA A 681 92.67 -3.50 -49.88
CA ALA A 681 92.06 -4.48 -50.78
C ALA A 681 91.39 -5.64 -50.03
N ARG A 682 92.04 -6.14 -48.97
CA ARG A 682 91.49 -7.21 -48.11
C ARG A 682 92.21 -7.29 -46.76
N ILE A 683 91.57 -7.95 -45.79
CA ILE A 683 92.16 -8.30 -44.49
C ILE A 683 92.30 -9.83 -44.43
N GLU A 684 93.51 -10.31 -44.23
CA GLU A 684 93.82 -11.73 -44.02
C GLU A 684 94.02 -11.97 -42.51
N VAL A 685 93.31 -12.93 -41.93
CA VAL A 685 93.34 -13.25 -40.50
C VAL A 685 93.67 -14.72 -40.35
N GLN A 686 94.79 -15.02 -39.71
CA GLN A 686 95.23 -16.39 -39.48
C GLN A 686 94.96 -16.76 -38.03
N PHE A 687 94.19 -17.81 -37.80
CA PHE A 687 93.82 -18.31 -36.49
C PHE A 687 94.62 -19.57 -36.14
N GLN A 688 94.94 -19.71 -34.86
CA GLN A 688 95.58 -20.89 -34.30
C GLN A 688 95.00 -21.20 -32.90
N TYR A 689 94.59 -22.43 -32.67
CA TYR A 689 94.11 -22.90 -31.37
C TYR A 689 94.81 -24.21 -30.98
N ASP A 690 95.43 -24.23 -29.79
CA ASP A 690 96.04 -25.43 -29.21
C ASP A 690 95.09 -26.09 -28.19
N PRO A 691 94.39 -27.18 -28.56
CA PRO A 691 93.49 -27.90 -27.65
C PRO A 691 94.20 -28.56 -26.46
N GLY A 692 95.53 -28.75 -26.51
CA GLY A 692 96.29 -29.48 -25.48
C GLY A 692 96.13 -31.00 -25.56
N ALA A 693 96.56 -31.70 -24.51
CA ALA A 693 96.47 -33.17 -24.38
C ALA A 693 97.06 -34.00 -25.55
N GLY A 694 98.02 -33.44 -26.30
CA GLY A 694 98.62 -34.11 -27.47
C GLY A 694 97.76 -34.08 -28.74
N GLN A 695 96.66 -33.31 -28.75
CA GLN A 695 95.83 -33.11 -29.93
C GLN A 695 96.47 -32.13 -30.93
N PRO A 696 96.16 -32.26 -32.25
CA PRO A 696 96.70 -31.37 -33.26
C PRO A 696 96.19 -29.94 -33.09
N VAL A 697 97.10 -28.97 -33.27
CA VAL A 697 96.77 -27.55 -33.28
C VAL A 697 95.85 -27.24 -34.46
N VAL A 698 94.71 -26.60 -34.19
CA VAL A 698 93.74 -26.18 -35.20
C VAL A 698 94.21 -24.85 -35.78
N THR A 699 94.28 -24.74 -37.11
CA THR A 699 94.61 -23.49 -37.80
C THR A 699 93.57 -23.19 -38.87
N GLN A 700 93.26 -21.91 -39.08
CA GLN A 700 92.31 -21.49 -40.10
C GLN A 700 92.62 -20.07 -40.58
N ASP A 701 92.58 -19.85 -41.89
CA ASP A 701 92.75 -18.52 -42.49
C ASP A 701 91.39 -17.98 -42.94
N ASN A 702 91.09 -16.74 -42.55
CA ASN A 702 89.91 -15.99 -42.97
C ASN A 702 90.33 -14.77 -43.80
N THR A 703 89.60 -14.48 -44.87
CA THR A 703 89.82 -13.28 -45.69
C THR A 703 88.55 -12.45 -45.73
N LEU A 704 88.64 -11.20 -45.28
CA LEU A 704 87.58 -10.20 -45.46
C LEU A 704 87.91 -9.38 -46.70
N SER A 705 87.06 -9.45 -47.73
CA SER A 705 87.27 -8.74 -49.01
C SER A 705 86.54 -7.40 -49.09
N SER A 706 85.74 -7.05 -48.08
CA SER A 706 85.05 -5.77 -47.98
C SER A 706 84.70 -5.46 -46.52
N ARG A 707 84.22 -4.23 -46.25
CA ARG A 707 83.83 -3.79 -44.90
C ARG A 707 82.69 -4.62 -44.31
N ASP A 708 81.74 -5.03 -45.14
CA ASP A 708 80.58 -5.81 -44.71
C ASP A 708 80.82 -7.33 -44.79
N ALA A 709 81.98 -7.77 -45.29
CA ALA A 709 82.35 -9.19 -45.29
C ALA A 709 82.56 -9.70 -43.86
N THR A 710 82.10 -10.93 -43.62
CA THR A 710 82.27 -11.64 -42.35
C THR A 710 83.02 -12.94 -42.56
N GLY A 711 83.65 -13.44 -41.50
CA GLY A 711 84.28 -14.75 -41.43
C GLY A 711 84.01 -15.42 -40.10
N GLU A 712 84.35 -16.69 -40.00
CA GLU A 712 84.18 -17.47 -38.76
C GLU A 712 85.41 -18.33 -38.52
N PHE A 713 85.86 -18.49 -37.28
CA PHE A 713 86.86 -19.49 -36.90
C PHE A 713 86.23 -20.49 -35.94
N ARG A 714 86.32 -21.78 -36.26
CA ARG A 714 85.70 -22.86 -35.46
C ARG A 714 86.75 -23.76 -34.84
N PHE A 715 86.62 -24.03 -33.55
CA PHE A 715 87.44 -25.01 -32.85
C PHE A 715 86.67 -25.67 -31.71
N THR A 716 87.04 -26.92 -31.39
CA THR A 716 86.51 -27.62 -30.23
C THR A 716 87.46 -27.45 -29.06
N GLN A 717 87.00 -26.80 -28.00
CA GLN A 717 87.71 -26.72 -26.74
C GLN A 717 87.53 -28.03 -25.97
N THR A 718 88.65 -28.69 -25.67
CA THR A 718 88.73 -29.95 -24.92
C THR A 718 89.28 -29.77 -23.50
N ASP A 719 89.93 -28.62 -23.24
CA ASP A 719 90.41 -28.21 -21.92
C ASP A 719 89.85 -26.82 -21.57
N PRO A 720 89.01 -26.70 -20.53
CA PRO A 720 88.43 -25.42 -20.13
C PRO A 720 89.49 -24.43 -19.59
N ALA A 721 90.70 -24.89 -19.22
CA ALA A 721 91.82 -24.03 -18.83
C ALA A 721 92.52 -23.37 -20.03
N ARG A 722 92.18 -23.76 -21.27
CA ARG A 722 92.74 -23.24 -22.52
C ARG A 722 91.67 -22.58 -23.40
N PRO A 723 91.05 -21.46 -22.97
CA PRO A 723 89.98 -20.80 -23.74
C PRO A 723 90.50 -19.88 -24.86
N ARG A 724 91.81 -19.62 -24.89
CA ARG A 724 92.40 -18.63 -25.77
C ARG A 724 92.90 -19.25 -27.06
N TYR A 725 92.57 -18.61 -28.17
CA TYR A 725 93.18 -18.83 -29.48
C TYR A 725 94.13 -17.67 -29.80
N ARG A 726 95.08 -17.92 -30.69
CA ARG A 726 95.96 -16.92 -31.28
C ARG A 726 95.43 -16.50 -32.63
N TYR A 727 95.59 -15.23 -32.97
CA TYR A 727 95.34 -14.75 -34.31
C TYR A 727 96.37 -13.70 -34.74
N GLY A 728 96.81 -13.80 -35.99
CA GLY A 728 97.63 -12.82 -36.70
C GLY A 728 96.78 -12.11 -37.75
N VAL A 729 97.02 -10.82 -37.97
CA VAL A 729 96.24 -10.01 -38.93
C VAL A 729 97.17 -9.37 -39.94
N THR A 730 96.83 -9.48 -41.22
CA THR A 730 97.53 -8.79 -42.31
C THR A 730 96.54 -7.93 -43.09
N PHE A 731 96.80 -6.63 -43.11
CA PHE A 731 96.09 -5.71 -43.99
C PHE A 731 96.82 -5.65 -45.33
N VAL A 732 96.11 -5.91 -46.43
CA VAL A 732 96.64 -5.86 -47.79
C VAL A 732 96.08 -4.61 -48.47
N GLY A 733 96.95 -3.67 -48.84
CA GLY A 733 96.60 -2.45 -49.56
C GLY A 733 96.24 -2.69 -51.02
N THR A 734 95.50 -1.76 -51.62
CA THR A 734 95.17 -1.77 -53.06
C THR A 734 96.39 -1.60 -53.96
N ASP A 735 97.47 -1.03 -53.43
CA ASP A 735 98.79 -0.91 -54.06
C ASP A 735 99.68 -2.15 -53.88
N GLY A 736 99.18 -3.20 -53.22
CA GLY A 736 99.91 -4.42 -52.91
C GLY A 736 100.79 -4.34 -51.65
N SER A 737 100.79 -3.22 -50.92
CA SER A 737 101.47 -3.11 -49.62
C SER A 737 100.86 -4.08 -48.60
N ARG A 738 101.69 -4.64 -47.71
CA ARG A 738 101.25 -5.57 -46.66
C ARG A 738 101.67 -5.03 -45.30
N ARG A 739 100.69 -4.79 -44.42
CA ARG A 739 100.92 -4.41 -43.02
C ARG A 739 100.55 -5.58 -42.12
N PHE A 740 101.56 -6.19 -41.50
CA PHE A 740 101.38 -7.26 -40.52
C PHE A 740 101.18 -6.68 -39.12
N GLU A 741 100.19 -7.17 -38.39
CA GLU A 741 100.04 -6.94 -36.96
C GLU A 741 100.56 -8.14 -36.18
N PRO A 742 101.25 -7.93 -35.04
CA PRO A 742 101.76 -9.01 -34.22
C PRO A 742 100.63 -9.90 -33.72
N ASP A 743 100.92 -11.20 -33.61
CA ASP A 743 99.98 -12.20 -33.10
C ASP A 743 99.44 -11.80 -31.73
N ARG A 744 98.12 -11.94 -31.56
CA ARG A 744 97.42 -11.65 -30.31
C ARG A 744 96.70 -12.89 -29.82
N GLU A 745 96.56 -13.01 -28.51
CA GLU A 745 95.69 -14.01 -27.89
C GLU A 745 94.33 -13.38 -27.57
N SER A 746 93.25 -14.13 -27.79
CA SER A 746 91.90 -13.75 -27.38
C SER A 746 91.07 -14.98 -27.02
N ASP A 747 90.11 -14.78 -26.14
CA ASP A 747 89.03 -15.72 -25.77
C ASP A 747 87.66 -15.19 -26.21
N SER A 748 87.61 -14.09 -26.98
CA SER A 748 86.37 -13.50 -27.49
C SER A 748 85.78 -14.33 -28.62
N THR A 749 84.47 -14.56 -28.59
CA THR A 749 83.69 -15.16 -29.68
C THR A 749 83.33 -14.16 -30.78
N LYS A 750 83.68 -12.87 -30.61
CA LYS A 750 83.51 -11.82 -31.62
C LYS A 750 84.80 -11.01 -31.77
N LEU A 751 85.36 -10.99 -32.97
CA LEU A 751 86.47 -10.11 -33.35
C LEU A 751 85.99 -9.09 -34.36
N VAL A 752 86.16 -7.81 -34.02
CA VAL A 752 85.79 -6.69 -34.88
C VAL A 752 87.00 -5.82 -35.16
N PHE A 753 87.48 -5.82 -36.40
CA PHE A 753 88.58 -4.98 -36.83
C PHE A 753 88.07 -3.58 -37.14
N SER A 754 88.59 -2.58 -36.43
CA SER A 754 88.22 -1.18 -36.67
C SER A 754 89.14 -0.58 -37.73
N ILE A 755 88.53 -0.06 -38.80
CA ILE A 755 89.18 0.57 -39.95
C ILE A 755 89.05 2.07 -39.79
N VAL A 756 90.19 2.74 -39.57
CA VAL A 756 90.28 4.16 -39.24
C VAL A 756 90.68 4.98 -40.45
#